data_AF-A0A7J6MC95-F1
#
_entry.id   AF-A0A7J6MC95-F1
#
_cell.length_a   1.000
_cell.length_b   1.000
_cell.length_c   1.000
_cell.angle_alpha   90.00
_cell.angle_beta   90.00
_cell.angle_gamma   90.00
#
_symmetry.space_group_name_H-M   'P 1'
#
loop_
_entity.id
_entity.type
_entity.pdbx_description
1 polymer ?
#
loop_
_entity_poly.entity_id
_entity_poly.type
_entity_poly.pdbx_seq_one_letter_code
_entity_poly.pdbx_strand_id
1 'polypeptide(L)'
;MTDSFLIEQLSSELETLPLRDRVDELTRTLDHLKSAHSTMQSQVRRKLEQLASETSSSSRNLAGALEQSAVGLRDCESSIRSFGHQHSLNARNMSLPSLAVSYSQEDWAFMLDDADRYAVTVVFMIGLAICLFVIDEFRGTRPKASAAFMPVFYPDESIPWAKLNDYEYFSGLFGLGIRKWGLWKWATKVVRRSATKSTKKSEGEEDEHSYRDMDLPWTTVVHAYIGYMVLFIKGILRECLWTVTFNKNKNASENWCPQWWKEFYTQHMYRRIEDCWNRPICSAPGSTIDILVRSRHDHMAKRFGKFQPTGEVQKGCINLASYNYLGFGGTDEYCTPLAIKALDQYGLAVCASRPEYGGTNRLHNEFEAKVAAFLGKEDALVMGMGFATNSTFLGALAMTECGSLAKRTLFVSDQLNHKSIVEGVKQSSAKVIGFKHNNMHDLEKILDRETRSGKWAKIVILVEGIYSMEGEFCRLRESVSLKNKYKCYLWLDEAHSIGAVGPTGRGVSELFDVDTSEIDIMMGTFTKSFGSNGGYIASTNECIQHLRRCSLGWLHGAAMPPMVTAQAMAALDLLSTERGKAKLRAVRVNANYLREGLMKLNLRVIGDIDSPVICVMLVHPEKIAQFSRECLERNIAAVVVGYPATPVILSRARFCVSASHTKEQLDATLEAVKEVSKIVDIEYGNNTNESAARAYRTYLSEAPIITNPLPGLETYWNPEPLVPNYTDTERESLSSKSTSATSSPRDGRSSESEDERRDSLVDFATIDPLSLQHKPDEKLMEVARSVVRAKGVGACGPRGFYGTTVEHLDLEKAISEFLGTEAAIVYSHHTVSDSSVIQAFITKNDFAIVHKDANAHMCTGLNLSRVKNITWWSGDIDELAKLVEAQSKDVKLAARAGRLWILMDSNYGVDLSQVVEIKEEFGAYLLLDDTYGIGAVGENGRGYCEYYGVPCSSVDLLIGSLEHAFGSQGGFCAGQQTTIDHQTLYGSGYCFSASSPPASCKFAAETMRHLQESERLGRLQANVEQLHQCLIDAGAKVITDSQCFAQIVEVPDAQSIADSLRLDGFAVQPLFVSPLEKGGLAAAERRNTLLRICVRADHSAAQIAELGAFVGELNLSASSACHSTGSSDSYTL
;
A
#
# COMPACT_ATOMS: atom_id res chain seq x y z
N MET A 1 -27.73 37.60 -4.66
CA MET A 1 -29.20 37.49 -4.70
C MET A 1 -29.82 38.18 -5.91
N THR A 2 -29.23 39.24 -6.48
CA THR A 2 -29.78 39.93 -7.67
C THR A 2 -29.56 39.22 -9.02
N ASP A 3 -28.65 38.24 -9.13
CA ASP A 3 -28.38 37.54 -10.41
C ASP A 3 -29.23 36.28 -10.64
N SER A 4 -29.89 35.73 -9.62
CA SER A 4 -30.69 34.49 -9.76
C SER A 4 -31.98 34.73 -10.55
N PHE A 5 -32.56 35.93 -10.43
CA PHE A 5 -33.84 36.29 -11.06
C PHE A 5 -33.67 36.59 -12.56
N LEU A 6 -32.52 37.15 -12.96
CA LEU A 6 -32.22 37.43 -14.37
C LEU A 6 -32.02 36.13 -15.17
N ILE A 7 -31.43 35.11 -14.54
CA ILE A 7 -31.14 33.81 -15.17
C ILE A 7 -32.41 32.98 -15.37
N GLU A 8 -33.35 32.99 -14.41
CA GLU A 8 -34.65 32.33 -14.58
C GLU A 8 -35.50 32.99 -15.68
N GLN A 9 -35.47 34.33 -15.78
CA GLN A 9 -36.22 35.06 -16.81
C GLN A 9 -35.64 34.82 -18.22
N LEU A 10 -34.31 34.78 -18.36
CA LEU A 10 -33.61 34.42 -19.60
C LEU A 10 -33.84 32.96 -20.04
N SER A 11 -33.91 32.03 -19.09
CA SER A 11 -34.17 30.61 -19.40
C SER A 11 -35.57 30.40 -19.97
N SER A 12 -36.57 31.11 -19.44
CA SER A 12 -37.96 31.08 -19.91
C SER A 12 -38.12 31.68 -21.32
N GLU A 13 -37.46 32.79 -21.62
CA GLU A 13 -37.54 33.43 -22.95
C GLU A 13 -36.80 32.63 -24.03
N LEU A 14 -35.65 32.01 -23.70
CA LEU A 14 -34.85 31.21 -24.63
C LEU A 14 -35.55 29.92 -25.10
N GLU A 15 -36.47 29.35 -24.31
CA GLU A 15 -37.19 28.12 -24.67
C GLU A 15 -38.21 28.29 -25.79
N THR A 16 -38.66 29.53 -26.06
CA THR A 16 -39.71 29.82 -27.05
C THR A 16 -39.20 30.14 -28.47
N LEU A 17 -37.87 30.31 -28.65
CA LEU A 17 -37.27 30.74 -29.92
C LEU A 17 -36.70 29.57 -30.77
N PRO A 18 -36.63 29.69 -32.11
CA PRO A 18 -35.92 28.73 -32.96
C PRO A 18 -34.40 28.71 -32.70
N LEU A 19 -33.76 27.56 -32.94
CA LEU A 19 -32.38 27.25 -32.52
C LEU A 19 -31.30 28.26 -33.00
N ARG A 20 -31.50 28.90 -34.15
CA ARG A 20 -30.55 29.85 -34.74
C ARG A 20 -30.58 31.21 -34.04
N ASP A 21 -31.76 31.64 -33.60
CA ASP A 21 -31.96 32.93 -32.96
C ASP A 21 -31.54 32.91 -31.48
N ARG A 22 -31.57 31.72 -30.84
CA ARG A 22 -31.04 31.50 -29.48
C ARG A 22 -29.54 31.79 -29.38
N VAL A 23 -28.77 31.47 -30.42
CA VAL A 23 -27.32 31.68 -30.46
C VAL A 23 -26.98 33.16 -30.58
N ASP A 24 -27.75 33.92 -31.36
CA ASP A 24 -27.55 35.36 -31.53
C ASP A 24 -27.95 36.13 -30.25
N GLU A 25 -28.99 35.70 -29.54
CA GLU A 25 -29.44 36.30 -28.27
C GLU A 25 -28.46 35.99 -27.12
N LEU A 26 -27.95 34.75 -27.04
CA LEU A 26 -26.88 34.36 -26.10
C LEU A 26 -25.60 35.15 -26.34
N THR A 27 -25.23 35.36 -27.61
CA THR A 27 -24.03 36.15 -27.97
C THR A 27 -24.20 37.62 -27.58
N ARG A 28 -25.38 38.21 -27.83
CA ARG A 28 -25.71 39.59 -27.38
C ARG A 28 -25.73 39.74 -25.87
N THR A 29 -26.23 38.73 -25.15
CA THR A 29 -26.26 38.72 -23.68
C THR A 29 -24.85 38.59 -23.10
N LEU A 30 -24.00 37.76 -23.71
CA LEU A 30 -22.59 37.61 -23.33
C LEU A 30 -21.79 38.90 -23.54
N ASP A 31 -22.07 39.64 -24.61
CA ASP A 31 -21.42 40.93 -24.88
C ASP A 31 -21.94 42.04 -23.95
N HIS A 32 -23.23 42.01 -23.57
CA HIS A 32 -23.77 42.86 -22.51
C HIS A 32 -23.13 42.58 -21.15
N LEU A 33 -22.93 41.30 -20.78
CA LEU A 33 -22.28 40.91 -19.53
C LEU A 33 -20.80 41.30 -19.51
N LYS A 34 -20.08 41.18 -20.64
CA LYS A 34 -18.70 41.68 -20.77
C LYS A 34 -18.61 43.19 -20.62
N SER A 35 -19.58 43.93 -21.18
CA SER A 35 -19.67 45.40 -21.03
C SER A 35 -20.01 45.82 -19.59
N ALA A 36 -20.94 45.10 -18.94
CA ALA A 36 -21.26 45.31 -17.52
C ALA A 36 -20.08 44.99 -16.61
N HIS A 37 -19.30 43.94 -16.91
CA HIS A 37 -18.10 43.58 -16.16
C HIS A 37 -16.97 44.61 -16.31
N SER A 38 -16.73 45.14 -17.52
CA SER A 38 -15.72 46.21 -17.70
C SER A 38 -16.16 47.52 -17.02
N THR A 39 -17.46 47.81 -17.03
CA THR A 39 -18.04 48.95 -16.31
C THR A 39 -17.89 48.77 -14.80
N MET A 40 -18.13 47.57 -14.26
CA MET A 40 -17.96 47.26 -12.84
C MET A 40 -16.49 47.32 -12.41
N GLN A 41 -15.55 46.81 -13.23
CA GLN A 41 -14.11 46.97 -12.99
C GLN A 41 -13.69 48.44 -12.99
N SER A 42 -14.23 49.26 -13.89
CA SER A 42 -13.96 50.70 -13.92
C SER A 42 -14.52 51.43 -12.69
N GLN A 43 -15.69 51.01 -12.19
CA GLN A 43 -16.31 51.56 -10.99
C GLN A 43 -15.56 51.15 -9.72
N VAL A 44 -15.14 49.88 -9.61
CA VAL A 44 -14.33 49.39 -8.49
C VAL A 44 -12.97 50.09 -8.46
N ARG A 45 -12.33 50.25 -9.63
CA ARG A 45 -11.06 50.98 -9.76
C ARG A 45 -11.21 52.45 -9.36
N ARG A 46 -12.25 53.14 -9.83
CA ARG A 46 -12.53 54.53 -9.39
C ARG A 46 -12.83 54.62 -7.89
N LYS A 47 -13.52 53.63 -7.32
CA LYS A 47 -13.83 53.60 -5.88
C LYS A 47 -12.58 53.33 -5.04
N LEU A 48 -11.65 52.50 -5.53
CA LEU A 48 -10.34 52.25 -4.92
C LEU A 48 -9.41 53.46 -5.04
N GLU A 49 -9.40 54.15 -6.19
CA GLU A 49 -8.65 55.40 -6.38
C GLU A 49 -9.22 56.54 -5.50
N GLN A 50 -10.55 56.60 -5.36
CA GLN A 50 -11.22 57.54 -4.45
C GLN A 50 -10.88 57.23 -2.97
N LEU A 51 -10.97 55.97 -2.55
CA LEU A 51 -10.57 55.52 -1.21
C LEU A 51 -9.08 55.75 -0.93
N ALA A 52 -8.21 55.61 -1.92
CA ALA A 52 -6.77 55.90 -1.83
C ALA A 52 -6.48 57.41 -1.70
N SER A 53 -7.30 58.27 -2.32
CA SER A 53 -7.18 59.73 -2.16
C SER A 53 -7.72 60.23 -0.81
N GLU A 54 -8.78 59.60 -0.28
CA GLU A 54 -9.39 59.93 1.01
C GLU A 54 -8.52 59.50 2.21
N THR A 55 -7.69 58.46 2.06
CA THR A 55 -6.78 57.95 3.10
C THR A 55 -5.50 58.77 3.30
N SER A 56 -5.24 59.79 2.47
CA SER A 56 -4.11 60.73 2.65
C SER A 56 -4.36 61.86 3.66
N SER A 57 -5.57 61.97 4.21
CA SER A 57 -5.98 63.12 5.05
C SER A 57 -6.36 62.79 6.49
N SER A 58 -6.12 61.56 6.98
CA SER A 58 -6.41 61.22 8.38
C SER A 58 -5.43 60.21 8.99
N SER A 59 -4.28 60.70 9.45
CA SER A 59 -3.59 60.20 10.67
C SER A 59 -2.29 60.96 10.91
N ARG A 60 -2.42 62.24 11.29
CA ARG A 60 -1.37 62.93 12.07
C ARG A 60 -1.31 62.26 13.44
N ASN A 61 -0.43 61.27 13.60
CA ASN A 61 0.13 60.83 14.89
C ASN A 61 1.26 59.80 14.72
N LEU A 62 2.10 59.95 13.67
CA LEU A 62 3.28 59.09 13.48
C LEU A 62 4.52 59.88 13.01
N ALA A 63 4.61 61.17 13.35
CA ALA A 63 5.72 62.05 12.97
C ALA A 63 6.78 62.23 14.09
N GLY A 64 6.71 61.46 15.17
CA GLY A 64 7.71 61.48 16.26
C GLY A 64 8.72 60.34 16.24
N ALA A 65 8.57 59.36 15.34
CA ALA A 65 9.36 58.11 15.35
C ALA A 65 10.34 57.97 14.17
N LEU A 66 10.38 58.93 13.24
CA LEU A 66 11.24 58.90 12.05
C LEU A 66 12.41 59.90 12.10
N GLU A 67 12.73 60.44 13.28
CA GLU A 67 13.77 61.45 13.46
C GLU A 67 15.07 60.92 14.11
N GLN A 68 15.29 59.59 14.10
CA GLN A 68 16.52 58.98 14.63
C GLN A 68 17.28 58.07 13.65
N SER A 69 16.95 58.08 12.36
CA SER A 69 17.58 57.18 11.37
C SER A 69 18.18 57.87 10.15
N ALA A 70 18.53 59.16 10.27
CA ALA A 70 19.11 59.96 9.18
C ALA A 70 20.41 60.67 9.61
N VAL A 71 21.48 59.90 9.84
CA VAL A 71 22.86 60.42 9.86
C VAL A 71 23.75 59.37 9.20
N GLY A 72 24.25 59.64 7.99
CA GLY A 72 25.22 58.75 7.30
C GLY A 72 25.04 58.56 5.80
N LEU A 73 24.16 59.31 5.13
CA LEU A 73 24.03 59.34 3.66
C LEU A 73 24.15 60.78 3.14
N ARG A 74 25.33 61.36 3.38
CA ARG A 74 25.95 62.39 2.55
C ARG A 74 27.43 62.02 2.54
N ASP A 75 27.99 61.87 1.34
CA ASP A 75 29.38 61.48 1.03
C ASP A 75 29.54 60.06 0.48
N CYS A 76 28.96 59.79 -0.69
CA CYS A 76 29.53 58.82 -1.64
C CYS A 76 28.89 58.98 -3.03
N GLU A 77 28.86 60.20 -3.57
CA GLU A 77 28.38 60.48 -4.93
C GLU A 77 29.46 61.13 -5.81
N SER A 78 30.72 60.68 -5.66
CA SER A 78 31.83 61.24 -6.45
C SER A 78 33.00 60.28 -6.72
N SER A 79 32.75 58.99 -7.03
CA SER A 79 33.80 58.10 -7.56
C SER A 79 33.28 56.87 -8.31
N ILE A 80 32.19 56.99 -9.08
CA ILE A 80 31.89 56.03 -10.16
C ILE A 80 32.32 56.67 -11.49
N ARG A 81 33.62 56.60 -11.79
CA ARG A 81 34.20 56.68 -13.14
C ARG A 81 35.64 56.17 -13.06
N SER A 82 35.96 55.20 -13.92
CA SER A 82 37.27 54.57 -14.12
C SER A 82 37.63 53.43 -13.14
N PHE A 83 37.52 52.18 -13.59
CA PHE A 83 38.66 51.32 -13.96
C PHE A 83 38.20 49.86 -14.06
N GLY A 84 38.45 49.24 -15.21
CA GLY A 84 38.45 47.80 -15.39
C GLY A 84 39.86 47.21 -15.19
N HIS A 85 39.90 45.88 -15.20
CA HIS A 85 41.03 44.94 -15.23
C HIS A 85 41.59 44.34 -13.92
N GLN A 86 41.43 43.01 -13.88
CA GLN A 86 42.40 41.93 -13.57
C GLN A 86 43.03 41.75 -12.17
N HIS A 87 42.87 40.49 -11.72
CA HIS A 87 43.77 39.60 -10.96
C HIS A 87 44.03 39.76 -9.44
N SER A 88 43.52 38.73 -8.74
CA SER A 88 44.20 37.83 -7.77
C SER A 88 44.44 38.22 -6.30
N LEU A 89 44.30 37.16 -5.48
CA LEU A 89 44.91 36.84 -4.17
C LEU A 89 44.19 37.25 -2.86
N ASN A 90 43.73 36.19 -2.17
CA ASN A 90 43.85 35.86 -0.74
C ASN A 90 43.66 36.96 0.33
N ALA A 91 42.66 36.78 1.21
CA ALA A 91 42.84 36.25 2.58
C ALA A 91 41.74 36.72 3.56
N ARG A 92 41.17 35.73 4.27
CA ARG A 92 40.73 35.67 5.68
C ARG A 92 39.92 36.82 6.34
N ASN A 93 38.85 36.35 6.99
CA ASN A 93 38.19 36.83 8.20
C ASN A 93 37.44 38.17 8.12
N MET A 94 36.10 38.08 8.09
CA MET A 94 35.21 38.88 8.94
C MET A 94 33.79 38.27 8.95
N SER A 95 33.26 38.10 10.16
CA SER A 95 31.89 37.74 10.50
C SER A 95 30.85 38.71 9.90
N LEU A 96 29.73 38.19 9.40
CA LEU A 96 28.58 39.01 8.96
C LEU A 96 27.26 38.53 9.63
N PRO A 97 26.45 39.46 10.18
CA PRO A 97 25.21 39.16 10.89
C PRO A 97 23.99 39.08 9.93
N SER A 98 22.92 38.50 10.46
CA SER A 98 21.58 38.34 9.89
C SER A 98 21.09 39.48 8.99
N LEU A 99 20.78 39.17 7.72
CA LEU A 99 20.06 40.05 6.80
C LEU A 99 18.55 39.78 6.90
N ALA A 100 17.85 40.67 7.60
CA ALA A 100 16.41 40.83 7.44
C ALA A 100 16.15 41.68 6.18
N VAL A 101 15.47 41.11 5.19
CA VAL A 101 15.07 41.82 3.97
C VAL A 101 13.75 42.56 4.24
N SER A 102 13.73 43.88 4.11
CA SER A 102 12.51 44.70 4.09
C SER A 102 12.12 45.02 2.64
N TYR A 103 10.94 44.58 2.21
CA TYR A 103 10.40 44.86 0.88
C TYR A 103 9.76 46.25 0.79
N SER A 104 9.89 46.89 -0.38
CA SER A 104 9.31 48.19 -0.68
C SER A 104 7.83 48.10 -1.08
N GLN A 105 7.10 49.22 -1.06
CA GLN A 105 5.69 49.29 -1.43
C GLN A 105 5.43 48.98 -2.92
N GLU A 106 6.45 49.12 -3.78
CA GLU A 106 6.40 48.73 -5.20
C GLU A 106 6.53 47.20 -5.39
N ASP A 107 7.29 46.51 -4.53
CA ASP A 107 7.39 45.04 -4.54
C ASP A 107 6.06 44.36 -4.17
N TRP A 108 5.30 45.01 -3.27
CA TRP A 108 3.95 44.57 -2.90
C TRP A 108 2.95 44.73 -4.05
N ALA A 109 3.05 45.79 -4.84
CA ALA A 109 2.20 46.00 -6.00
C ALA A 109 2.51 45.02 -7.14
N PHE A 110 3.78 44.64 -7.30
CA PHE A 110 4.21 43.67 -8.31
C PHE A 110 3.77 42.23 -7.99
N MET A 111 3.85 41.81 -6.71
CA MET A 111 3.40 40.48 -6.29
C MET A 111 1.88 40.29 -6.31
N LEU A 112 1.11 41.34 -6.00
CA LEU A 112 -0.36 41.31 -6.13
C LEU A 112 -0.80 41.21 -7.60
N ASP A 113 -0.11 41.90 -8.51
CA ASP A 113 -0.39 41.85 -9.95
C ASP A 113 -0.07 40.47 -10.56
N ASP A 114 0.98 39.78 -10.09
CA ASP A 114 1.29 38.41 -10.53
C ASP A 114 0.30 37.34 -10.01
N ALA A 115 -0.20 37.48 -8.77
CA ALA A 115 -1.22 36.60 -8.23
C ALA A 115 -2.58 36.77 -8.93
N ASP A 116 -2.97 38.02 -9.24
CA ASP A 116 -4.18 38.33 -9.99
C ASP A 116 -4.07 37.85 -11.44
N ARG A 117 -2.90 38.01 -12.09
CA ARG A 117 -2.64 37.46 -13.43
C ARG A 117 -2.65 35.93 -13.45
N TYR A 118 -2.18 35.27 -12.40
CA TYR A 118 -2.25 33.81 -12.29
C TYR A 118 -3.71 33.34 -12.15
N ALA A 119 -4.49 33.99 -11.28
CA ALA A 119 -5.91 33.70 -11.10
C ALA A 119 -6.72 33.93 -12.39
N VAL A 120 -6.51 35.04 -13.09
CA VAL A 120 -7.17 35.34 -14.36
C VAL A 120 -6.77 34.33 -15.44
N THR A 121 -5.50 33.93 -15.52
CA THR A 121 -5.01 32.95 -16.50
C THR A 121 -5.60 31.56 -16.27
N VAL A 122 -5.71 31.12 -15.01
CA VAL A 122 -6.34 29.85 -14.65
C VAL A 122 -7.83 29.89 -14.96
N VAL A 123 -8.54 30.97 -14.62
CA VAL A 123 -9.96 31.16 -14.97
C VAL A 123 -10.16 31.19 -16.49
N PHE A 124 -9.24 31.79 -17.25
CA PHE A 124 -9.29 31.85 -18.71
C PHE A 124 -8.99 30.48 -19.36
N MET A 125 -8.04 29.71 -18.82
CA MET A 125 -7.75 28.33 -19.26
C MET A 125 -8.94 27.40 -18.99
N ILE A 126 -9.61 27.56 -17.84
CA ILE A 126 -10.83 26.83 -17.50
C ILE A 126 -11.97 27.23 -18.44
N GLY A 127 -12.16 28.52 -18.71
CA GLY A 127 -13.12 29.01 -19.69
C GLY A 127 -12.84 28.49 -21.11
N LEU A 128 -11.57 28.41 -21.51
CA LEU A 128 -11.15 27.86 -22.80
C LEU A 128 -11.40 26.34 -22.88
N ALA A 129 -11.14 25.60 -21.79
CA ALA A 129 -11.43 24.18 -21.69
C ALA A 129 -12.94 23.90 -21.78
N ILE A 130 -13.78 24.73 -21.14
CA ILE A 130 -15.24 24.68 -21.25
C ILE A 130 -15.69 24.94 -22.69
N CYS A 131 -15.16 25.97 -23.35
CA CYS A 131 -15.47 26.27 -24.75
C CYS A 131 -15.05 25.14 -25.70
N LEU A 132 -13.89 24.52 -25.49
CA LEU A 132 -13.41 23.42 -26.32
C LEU A 132 -14.19 22.12 -26.07
N PHE A 133 -14.62 21.86 -24.84
CA PHE A 133 -15.50 20.75 -24.49
C PHE A 133 -16.87 20.88 -25.18
N VAL A 134 -17.48 22.07 -25.12
CA VAL A 134 -18.74 22.39 -25.81
C VAL A 134 -18.60 22.25 -27.33
N ILE A 135 -17.45 22.63 -27.91
CA ILE A 135 -17.19 22.52 -29.36
C ILE A 135 -17.00 21.06 -29.83
N ASP A 136 -16.37 20.20 -29.02
CA ASP A 136 -16.23 18.75 -29.32
C ASP A 136 -17.58 18.03 -29.27
N GLU A 137 -18.46 18.48 -28.38
CA GLU A 137 -19.80 17.93 -28.17
C GLU A 137 -20.78 18.29 -29.30
N PHE A 138 -20.69 19.52 -29.84
CA PHE A 138 -21.41 19.91 -31.06
C PHE A 138 -20.97 19.12 -32.32
N ARG A 139 -19.84 18.41 -32.28
CA ARG A 139 -19.27 17.66 -33.40
C ARG A 139 -19.41 16.14 -33.30
N GLY A 140 -20.04 15.63 -32.24
CA GLY A 140 -20.36 14.19 -32.10
C GLY A 140 -19.13 13.27 -31.97
N THR A 141 -17.95 13.81 -31.64
CA THR A 141 -16.75 13.01 -31.38
C THR A 141 -16.67 12.65 -29.90
N ARG A 142 -16.60 11.34 -29.57
CA ARG A 142 -16.35 10.88 -28.18
C ARG A 142 -15.18 11.64 -27.54
N PRO A 143 -15.19 11.92 -26.23
CA PRO A 143 -14.32 12.88 -25.54
C PRO A 143 -12.87 12.37 -25.41
N LYS A 144 -12.16 12.20 -26.53
CA LYS A 144 -10.74 11.82 -26.56
C LYS A 144 -9.81 13.03 -26.61
N ALA A 145 -10.29 14.19 -27.06
CA ALA A 145 -9.48 15.42 -27.11
C ALA A 145 -9.56 16.24 -25.81
N SER A 146 -10.66 16.18 -25.05
CA SER A 146 -10.74 16.77 -23.70
C SER A 146 -9.85 16.06 -22.67
N ALA A 147 -9.67 14.74 -22.80
CA ALA A 147 -8.70 13.96 -22.02
C ALA A 147 -7.24 14.43 -22.24
N ALA A 148 -6.95 15.12 -23.35
CA ALA A 148 -5.64 15.73 -23.61
C ALA A 148 -5.48 17.11 -22.94
N PHE A 149 -6.56 17.74 -22.48
CA PHE A 149 -6.57 19.07 -21.84
C PHE A 149 -6.75 19.03 -20.31
N MET A 150 -7.22 17.91 -19.74
CA MET A 150 -7.28 17.70 -18.28
C MET A 150 -6.31 16.60 -17.80
N PRO A 151 -4.98 16.78 -17.94
CA PRO A 151 -3.98 15.78 -17.50
C PRO A 151 -3.98 15.54 -15.98
N VAL A 152 -4.66 16.38 -15.18
CA VAL A 152 -4.77 16.24 -13.71
C VAL A 152 -5.52 14.95 -13.30
N PHE A 153 -6.44 14.46 -14.13
CA PHE A 153 -7.32 13.34 -13.76
C PHE A 153 -6.95 11.99 -14.40
N TYR A 154 -5.91 11.95 -15.24
CA TYR A 154 -5.38 10.73 -15.87
C TYR A 154 -3.86 10.62 -15.62
N PRO A 155 -3.43 9.96 -14.53
CA PRO A 155 -2.02 9.79 -14.23
C PRO A 155 -1.48 8.59 -15.01
N ASP A 156 -1.50 8.66 -16.35
CA ASP A 156 -0.72 7.75 -17.17
C ASP A 156 0.66 8.38 -17.38
N GLU A 157 1.67 7.81 -16.71
CA GLU A 157 3.06 8.25 -16.81
C GLU A 157 3.64 8.17 -18.24
N SER A 158 2.95 7.51 -19.18
CA SER A 158 3.32 7.45 -20.58
C SER A 158 2.92 8.69 -21.39
N ILE A 159 2.08 9.57 -20.82
CA ILE A 159 1.63 10.80 -21.47
C ILE A 159 2.70 11.91 -21.25
N PRO A 160 3.22 12.56 -22.33
CA PRO A 160 4.32 13.53 -22.24
C PRO A 160 4.11 14.73 -21.31
N TRP A 161 2.86 15.02 -20.93
CA TRP A 161 2.45 16.14 -20.07
C TRP A 161 2.84 15.95 -18.60
N ALA A 162 3.19 14.72 -18.16
CA ALA A 162 3.70 14.45 -16.80
C ALA A 162 5.08 15.11 -16.51
N LYS A 163 5.68 15.80 -17.49
CA LYS A 163 6.90 16.60 -17.36
C LYS A 163 6.66 18.09 -17.06
N LEU A 164 5.42 18.54 -16.91
CA LEU A 164 5.08 19.96 -16.65
C LEU A 164 5.10 20.36 -15.16
N ASN A 165 5.78 19.58 -14.32
CA ASN A 165 5.94 19.84 -12.89
C ASN A 165 6.84 21.05 -12.56
N ASP A 166 7.38 21.75 -13.55
CA ASP A 166 8.24 22.90 -13.32
C ASP A 166 7.40 24.18 -13.20
N TYR A 167 7.38 24.75 -11.99
CA TYR A 167 6.80 26.06 -11.66
C TYR A 167 7.30 27.19 -12.60
N GLU A 168 8.49 27.01 -13.22
CA GLU A 168 9.09 27.95 -14.18
C GLU A 168 8.46 27.92 -15.59
N TYR A 169 7.71 26.88 -15.96
CA TYR A 169 7.06 26.87 -17.28
C TYR A 169 5.79 27.74 -17.32
N PHE A 170 5.16 27.97 -16.16
CA PHE A 170 4.04 28.91 -16.04
C PHE A 170 4.50 30.37 -16.10
N SER A 171 5.74 30.69 -15.70
CA SER A 171 6.34 32.01 -15.90
C SER A 171 6.96 32.17 -17.29
N GLY A 172 7.51 31.10 -17.88
CA GLY A 172 8.12 31.11 -19.22
C GLY A 172 7.12 31.21 -20.38
N LEU A 173 5.86 30.81 -20.21
CA LEU A 173 4.84 30.87 -21.26
C LEU A 173 4.40 32.31 -21.63
N PHE A 174 4.73 33.30 -20.79
CA PHE A 174 4.41 34.71 -21.02
C PHE A 174 5.64 35.64 -21.07
N GLY A 175 6.85 35.06 -21.13
CA GLY A 175 8.06 35.79 -21.50
C GLY A 175 8.01 36.23 -22.97
N LEU A 176 7.71 37.51 -23.19
CA LEU A 176 7.79 38.29 -24.44
C LEU A 176 8.52 37.60 -25.61
N GLY A 177 7.75 37.11 -26.59
CA GLY A 177 8.29 36.52 -27.81
C GLY A 177 7.22 36.26 -28.88
N ILE A 178 6.72 37.32 -29.51
CA ILE A 178 5.83 37.27 -30.67
C ILE A 178 6.56 36.58 -31.84
N ARG A 179 6.46 35.25 -31.96
CA ARG A 179 6.60 34.46 -33.21
C ARG A 179 6.61 32.95 -32.92
N LYS A 180 5.45 32.31 -32.99
CA LYS A 180 5.28 30.88 -33.40
C LYS A 180 3.81 30.51 -33.51
N TRP A 181 3.16 30.95 -34.59
CA TRP A 181 1.87 30.44 -35.07
C TRP A 181 2.01 29.04 -35.67
N GLY A 182 2.40 28.06 -34.85
CA GLY A 182 2.63 26.66 -35.26
C GLY A 182 1.60 25.66 -34.70
N LEU A 183 0.97 25.95 -33.56
CA LEU A 183 0.07 25.01 -32.87
C LEU A 183 -1.26 24.78 -33.61
N TRP A 184 -1.78 25.78 -34.33
CA TRP A 184 -3.08 25.70 -34.99
C TRP A 184 -3.11 24.72 -36.19
N LYS A 185 -1.97 24.54 -36.89
CA LYS A 185 -1.84 23.59 -38.00
C LYS A 185 -1.61 22.14 -37.54
N TRP A 186 -1.14 21.93 -36.32
CA TRP A 186 -0.90 20.59 -35.76
C TRP A 186 -2.17 19.99 -35.17
N ALA A 187 -2.91 20.75 -34.36
CA ALA A 187 -4.19 20.32 -33.78
C ALA A 187 -5.23 19.95 -34.87
N THR A 188 -5.32 20.76 -35.93
CA THR A 188 -6.24 20.49 -37.04
C THR A 188 -5.82 19.28 -37.91
N LYS A 189 -4.53 18.95 -37.97
CA LYS A 189 -4.01 17.80 -38.73
C LYS A 189 -4.11 16.47 -37.97
N VAL A 190 -4.02 16.51 -36.64
CA VAL A 190 -4.26 15.36 -35.74
C VAL A 190 -5.77 15.04 -35.71
N VAL A 191 -6.62 16.05 -35.61
CA VAL A 191 -8.09 15.90 -35.64
C VAL A 191 -8.58 15.37 -37.01
N ARG A 192 -8.00 15.82 -38.13
CA ARG A 192 -8.34 15.29 -39.47
C ARG A 192 -7.93 13.83 -39.68
N ARG A 193 -6.80 13.39 -39.11
CA ARG A 193 -6.34 11.98 -39.20
C ARG A 193 -7.14 11.05 -38.27
N SER A 194 -7.68 11.57 -37.17
CA SER A 194 -8.58 10.82 -36.29
C SER A 194 -9.97 10.66 -36.91
N ALA A 195 -10.49 11.73 -37.54
CA ALA A 195 -11.81 11.72 -38.19
C ALA A 195 -11.87 10.80 -39.43
N THR A 196 -10.80 10.66 -40.21
CA THR A 196 -10.75 9.74 -41.37
C THR A 196 -10.55 8.27 -41.00
N LYS A 197 -10.17 7.96 -39.75
CA LYS A 197 -10.20 6.59 -39.22
C LYS A 197 -11.51 6.23 -38.51
N SER A 198 -12.36 7.23 -38.19
CA SER A 198 -13.61 7.03 -37.46
C SER A 198 -14.83 6.75 -38.36
N THR A 199 -14.71 6.89 -39.68
CA THR A 199 -15.81 6.59 -40.64
C THR A 199 -15.69 5.24 -41.33
N LYS A 200 -14.80 4.35 -40.87
CA LYS A 200 -14.99 2.91 -41.04
C LYS A 200 -15.45 2.34 -39.70
N LYS A 201 -16.75 2.47 -39.48
CA LYS A 201 -17.50 1.63 -38.55
C LYS A 201 -17.22 0.18 -38.97
N SER A 202 -16.40 -0.54 -38.20
CA SER A 202 -16.46 -1.99 -38.19
C SER A 202 -17.81 -2.32 -37.57
N GLU A 203 -18.82 -2.56 -38.40
CA GLU A 203 -20.11 -3.11 -37.99
C GLU A 203 -19.97 -4.60 -37.64
N GLY A 204 -19.04 -4.92 -36.75
CA GLY A 204 -18.79 -6.25 -36.23
C GLY A 204 -17.80 -6.19 -35.08
N GLU A 205 -18.09 -6.94 -34.02
CA GLU A 205 -17.32 -7.08 -32.77
C GLU A 205 -17.65 -6.07 -31.65
N GLU A 206 -18.95 -5.92 -31.33
CA GLU A 206 -19.36 -5.61 -29.95
C GLU A 206 -19.36 -6.93 -29.14
N ASP A 207 -18.96 -6.88 -27.86
CA ASP A 207 -18.99 -8.04 -26.94
C ASP A 207 -20.47 -8.38 -26.68
N GLU A 208 -21.05 -9.27 -27.50
CA GLU A 208 -22.48 -9.64 -27.52
C GLU A 208 -23.04 -10.10 -26.15
N HIS A 209 -22.19 -10.28 -25.14
CA HIS A 209 -22.55 -10.83 -23.83
C HIS A 209 -22.36 -9.86 -22.65
N SER A 210 -21.89 -8.62 -22.89
CA SER A 210 -21.89 -7.57 -21.85
C SER A 210 -23.30 -6.99 -21.68
N TYR A 211 -24.14 -7.63 -20.86
CA TYR A 211 -25.53 -7.19 -20.62
C TYR A 211 -25.66 -5.89 -19.80
N ARG A 212 -24.55 -5.37 -19.26
CA ARG A 212 -24.56 -4.15 -18.45
C ARG A 212 -24.09 -2.97 -19.27
N ASP A 213 -25.05 -2.10 -19.57
CA ASP A 213 -24.72 -0.79 -20.07
C ASP A 213 -24.16 0.04 -18.91
N MET A 214 -22.92 0.53 -19.07
CA MET A 214 -22.30 1.52 -18.20
C MET A 214 -22.59 2.94 -18.69
N ASP A 215 -23.40 3.10 -19.74
CA ASP A 215 -23.79 4.39 -20.27
C ASP A 215 -24.60 5.16 -19.22
N LEU A 216 -23.88 6.00 -18.49
CA LEU A 216 -24.42 7.05 -17.65
C LEU A 216 -25.03 8.11 -18.57
N PRO A 217 -26.19 8.70 -18.20
CA PRO A 217 -26.69 9.86 -18.93
C PRO A 217 -25.57 10.89 -19.07
N TRP A 218 -25.34 11.39 -20.29
CA TRP A 218 -24.21 12.30 -20.56
C TRP A 218 -24.25 13.52 -19.64
N THR A 219 -25.44 14.01 -19.31
CA THR A 219 -25.68 15.08 -18.34
C THR A 219 -25.08 14.78 -16.97
N THR A 220 -25.24 13.54 -16.49
CA THR A 220 -24.70 13.06 -15.20
C THR A 220 -23.18 13.04 -15.24
N VAL A 221 -22.59 12.56 -16.34
CA VAL A 221 -21.12 12.50 -16.50
C VAL A 221 -20.53 13.91 -16.54
N VAL A 222 -21.12 14.81 -17.33
CA VAL A 222 -20.68 16.21 -17.42
C VAL A 222 -20.79 16.90 -16.06
N HIS A 223 -21.91 16.72 -15.36
CA HIS A 223 -22.10 17.30 -14.03
C HIS A 223 -21.08 16.77 -13.02
N ALA A 224 -20.75 15.47 -13.05
CA ALA A 224 -19.70 14.90 -12.20
C ALA A 224 -18.33 15.54 -12.46
N TYR A 225 -17.94 15.74 -13.73
CA TYR A 225 -16.69 16.45 -14.07
C TYR A 225 -16.71 17.90 -13.59
N ILE A 226 -17.84 18.61 -13.74
CA ILE A 226 -18.00 19.96 -13.19
C ILE A 226 -17.82 19.95 -11.67
N GLY A 227 -18.38 18.96 -10.98
CA GLY A 227 -18.21 18.78 -9.53
C GLY A 227 -16.73 18.68 -9.13
N TYR A 228 -15.96 17.80 -9.79
CA TYR A 228 -14.51 17.71 -9.57
C TYR A 228 -13.77 18.99 -9.92
N MET A 229 -14.15 19.66 -11.02
CA MET A 229 -13.55 20.94 -11.43
C MET A 229 -13.78 22.02 -10.37
N VAL A 230 -15.00 22.13 -9.82
CA VAL A 230 -15.33 23.09 -8.76
C VAL A 230 -14.54 22.78 -7.48
N LEU A 231 -14.41 21.50 -7.11
CA LEU A 231 -13.58 21.08 -5.97
C LEU A 231 -12.11 21.45 -6.18
N PHE A 232 -11.58 21.22 -7.39
CA PHE A 232 -10.22 21.56 -7.77
C PHE A 232 -9.98 23.07 -7.72
N ILE A 233 -10.83 23.87 -8.36
CA ILE A 233 -10.74 25.35 -8.34
C ILE A 233 -10.78 25.86 -6.90
N LYS A 234 -11.67 25.33 -6.05
CA LYS A 234 -11.74 25.70 -4.64
C LYS A 234 -10.45 25.34 -3.88
N GLY A 235 -9.80 24.22 -4.22
CA GLY A 235 -8.50 23.86 -3.66
C GLY A 235 -7.40 24.84 -4.09
N ILE A 236 -7.31 25.16 -5.38
CA ILE A 236 -6.32 26.12 -5.91
C ILE A 236 -6.50 27.50 -5.28
N LEU A 237 -7.74 28.02 -5.24
CA LEU A 237 -8.02 29.31 -4.62
C LEU A 237 -7.59 29.35 -3.15
N ARG A 238 -7.71 28.24 -2.43
CA ARG A 238 -7.24 28.15 -1.03
C ARG A 238 -5.73 28.15 -0.94
N GLU A 239 -5.04 27.40 -1.78
CA GLU A 239 -3.57 27.43 -1.85
C GLU A 239 -3.07 28.85 -2.10
N CYS A 240 -3.67 29.55 -3.06
CA CYS A 240 -3.34 30.94 -3.34
C CYS A 240 -3.60 31.85 -2.13
N LEU A 241 -4.78 31.76 -1.52
CA LEU A 241 -5.12 32.55 -0.34
C LEU A 241 -4.20 32.25 0.85
N TRP A 242 -3.89 30.97 1.11
CA TRP A 242 -2.98 30.55 2.19
C TRP A 242 -1.57 31.10 1.97
N THR A 243 -1.07 31.01 0.74
CA THR A 243 0.23 31.53 0.33
C THR A 243 0.31 33.05 0.50
N VAL A 244 -0.79 33.77 0.26
CA VAL A 244 -0.84 35.24 0.41
C VAL A 244 -1.03 35.69 1.86
N THR A 245 -1.71 34.88 2.71
CA THR A 245 -2.12 35.30 4.06
C THR A 245 -1.21 34.84 5.20
N PHE A 246 -0.56 33.68 5.10
CA PHE A 246 0.17 33.07 6.24
C PHE A 246 1.66 32.78 5.96
N ASN A 247 2.18 33.17 4.80
CA ASN A 247 3.50 32.73 4.35
C ASN A 247 4.63 33.73 4.72
N LYS A 248 5.23 33.56 5.90
CA LYS A 248 6.63 34.00 6.14
C LYS A 248 7.58 32.89 6.55
N ASN A 249 7.11 31.76 7.08
CA ASN A 249 7.93 30.60 7.40
C ASN A 249 7.18 29.32 7.04
N LYS A 250 7.12 28.94 5.76
CA LYS A 250 7.01 27.50 5.44
C LYS A 250 8.34 26.89 5.87
N ASN A 251 8.35 26.21 7.02
CA ASN A 251 9.51 25.41 7.39
C ASN A 251 9.76 24.40 6.26
N ALA A 252 11.03 24.16 5.93
CA ALA A 252 11.42 23.14 4.96
C ALA A 252 10.83 21.75 5.29
N SER A 253 10.47 21.54 6.56
CA SER A 253 9.72 20.42 7.14
C SER A 253 8.23 20.36 6.73
N GLU A 254 7.83 20.87 5.57
CA GLU A 254 6.46 20.71 5.03
C GLU A 254 6.47 20.16 3.58
N ASN A 255 7.64 19.94 2.98
CA ASN A 255 7.80 19.46 1.59
C ASN A 255 8.01 17.93 1.50
N TRP A 256 7.27 17.14 2.27
CA TRP A 256 7.46 15.69 2.38
C TRP A 256 6.88 14.92 1.19
N CYS A 257 5.75 15.36 0.63
CA CYS A 257 5.09 14.61 -0.42
C CYS A 257 5.82 14.77 -1.76
N PRO A 258 6.21 13.65 -2.40
CA PRO A 258 6.96 13.67 -3.67
C PRO A 258 6.21 14.30 -4.84
N GLN A 259 4.88 14.44 -4.73
CA GLN A 259 4.02 14.80 -5.84
C GLN A 259 3.00 15.84 -5.38
N TRP A 260 3.12 17.05 -5.91
CA TRP A 260 2.21 18.16 -5.60
C TRP A 260 0.73 17.76 -5.68
N TRP A 261 0.35 16.95 -6.68
CA TRP A 261 -1.03 16.48 -6.83
C TRP A 261 -1.50 15.58 -5.67
N LYS A 262 -0.64 14.69 -5.16
CA LYS A 262 -0.98 13.80 -4.04
C LYS A 262 -1.20 14.61 -2.75
N GLU A 263 -0.30 15.56 -2.49
CA GLU A 263 -0.43 16.52 -1.40
C GLU A 263 -1.73 17.33 -1.54
N PHE A 264 -1.94 17.92 -2.72
CA PHE A 264 -3.12 18.72 -3.03
C PHE A 264 -4.42 17.93 -2.81
N TYR A 265 -4.48 16.70 -3.34
CA TYR A 265 -5.63 15.83 -3.18
C TYR A 265 -5.88 15.51 -1.70
N THR A 266 -4.82 15.15 -0.97
CA THR A 266 -4.91 14.79 0.45
C THR A 266 -5.44 15.95 1.28
N GLN A 267 -4.89 17.16 1.08
CA GLN A 267 -5.24 18.35 1.84
C GLN A 267 -6.61 18.92 1.47
N HIS A 268 -6.92 19.03 0.18
CA HIS A 268 -8.09 19.79 -0.29
C HIS A 268 -9.31 18.93 -0.61
N MET A 269 -9.13 17.63 -0.79
CA MET A 269 -10.21 16.70 -1.11
C MET A 269 -10.39 15.68 0.00
N TYR A 270 -9.44 14.75 0.19
CA TYR A 270 -9.59 13.61 1.09
C TYR A 270 -9.84 14.01 2.56
N ARG A 271 -8.99 14.87 3.15
CA ARG A 271 -9.12 15.28 4.56
C ARG A 271 -10.51 15.85 4.88
N ARG A 272 -11.26 16.36 3.91
CA ARG A 272 -12.58 16.99 4.16
C ARG A 272 -13.71 16.00 4.36
N ILE A 273 -13.48 14.77 3.94
CA ILE A 273 -14.45 13.68 3.93
C ILE A 273 -13.86 12.43 4.60
N GLU A 274 -12.70 12.55 5.25
CA GLU A 274 -12.01 11.50 6.00
C GLU A 274 -12.90 10.83 7.07
N ASP A 275 -13.92 11.51 7.60
CA ASP A 275 -14.92 10.92 8.50
C ASP A 275 -15.73 9.77 7.88
N CYS A 276 -15.80 9.73 6.55
CA CYS A 276 -16.48 8.69 5.78
C CYS A 276 -15.62 7.43 5.57
N TRP A 277 -14.32 7.48 5.91
CA TRP A 277 -13.36 6.37 5.83
C TRP A 277 -12.68 6.13 7.17
N ASN A 278 -11.93 5.04 7.32
CA ASN A 278 -11.19 4.71 8.55
C ASN A 278 -12.06 4.78 9.82
N ARG A 279 -13.31 4.28 9.76
CA ARG A 279 -14.24 4.32 10.91
C ARG A 279 -13.85 3.20 11.88
N PRO A 280 -13.35 3.51 13.09
CA PRO A 280 -12.95 2.48 14.03
C PRO A 280 -14.16 1.79 14.63
N ILE A 281 -14.09 0.47 14.80
CA ILE A 281 -15.13 -0.32 15.48
C ILE A 281 -14.72 -0.72 16.89
N CYS A 282 -15.70 -0.75 17.79
CA CYS A 282 -15.55 -1.13 19.18
C CYS A 282 -15.95 -2.59 19.44
N SER A 283 -16.77 -3.19 18.57
CA SER A 283 -17.29 -4.55 18.67
C SER A 283 -16.54 -5.53 17.74
N ALA A 284 -16.95 -6.81 17.77
CA ALA A 284 -16.63 -7.77 16.72
C ALA A 284 -17.20 -7.30 15.35
N PRO A 285 -16.59 -7.67 14.21
CA PRO A 285 -17.13 -7.42 12.87
C PRO A 285 -18.30 -8.38 12.53
N GLY A 286 -19.35 -8.37 13.35
CA GLY A 286 -20.55 -9.22 13.19
C GLY A 286 -21.57 -8.67 12.19
N SER A 287 -22.83 -9.14 12.25
CA SER A 287 -23.94 -8.59 11.46
C SER A 287 -24.35 -7.17 11.89
N THR A 288 -23.97 -6.79 13.10
CA THR A 288 -24.01 -5.40 13.59
C THR A 288 -22.64 -5.04 14.17
N ILE A 289 -22.32 -3.75 14.15
CA ILE A 289 -21.08 -3.18 14.68
C ILE A 289 -21.35 -1.92 15.52
N ASP A 290 -20.50 -1.73 16.52
CA ASP A 290 -20.44 -0.51 17.31
C ASP A 290 -19.29 0.37 16.76
N ILE A 291 -19.59 1.62 16.42
CA ILE A 291 -18.65 2.54 15.75
C ILE A 291 -18.21 3.63 16.74
N LEU A 292 -16.90 3.85 16.83
CA LEU A 292 -16.32 4.94 17.60
C LEU A 292 -16.52 6.27 16.87
N VAL A 293 -17.24 7.19 17.50
CA VAL A 293 -17.51 8.51 16.94
C VAL A 293 -16.24 9.35 16.99
N ARG A 294 -15.88 9.96 15.85
CA ARG A 294 -14.75 10.87 15.74
C ARG A 294 -15.22 12.28 15.39
N SER A 295 -14.54 13.28 15.94
CA SER A 295 -14.82 14.68 15.64
C SER A 295 -13.54 15.49 15.49
N ARG A 296 -13.66 16.71 14.97
CA ARG A 296 -12.57 17.68 14.95
C ARG A 296 -12.77 18.66 16.09
N HIS A 297 -11.83 18.68 17.03
CA HIS A 297 -11.80 19.68 18.09
C HIS A 297 -11.09 20.95 17.59
N ASP A 298 -11.53 22.12 18.09
CA ASP A 298 -10.97 23.47 17.86
C ASP A 298 -11.39 24.23 16.57
N HIS A 299 -11.72 25.53 16.69
CA HIS A 299 -12.35 26.36 15.64
C HIS A 299 -11.42 26.71 14.46
N MET A 300 -10.11 26.81 14.68
CA MET A 300 -9.13 26.94 13.59
C MET A 300 -8.76 25.58 12.96
N ALA A 301 -8.77 24.51 13.77
CA ALA A 301 -8.53 23.13 13.32
C ALA A 301 -9.76 22.48 12.66
N LYS A 302 -10.98 23.03 12.79
CA LYS A 302 -12.20 22.52 12.13
C LYS A 302 -12.05 22.33 10.61
N ARG A 303 -11.14 23.06 9.94
CA ARG A 303 -10.92 22.96 8.49
C ARG A 303 -9.83 21.96 8.07
N PHE A 304 -8.79 21.74 8.87
CA PHE A 304 -7.60 20.95 8.48
C PHE A 304 -7.09 19.96 9.54
N GLY A 305 -7.62 19.99 10.76
CA GLY A 305 -7.24 19.09 11.85
C GLY A 305 -7.74 17.65 11.62
N LYS A 306 -6.99 16.68 12.12
CA LYS A 306 -7.31 15.26 12.04
C LYS A 306 -8.57 14.93 12.86
N PHE A 307 -9.33 13.94 12.41
CA PHE A 307 -10.44 13.41 13.20
C PHE A 307 -9.91 12.63 14.40
N GLN A 308 -10.33 13.04 15.60
CA GLN A 308 -9.95 12.39 16.85
C GLN A 308 -11.15 11.64 17.46
N PRO A 309 -10.92 10.49 18.11
CA PRO A 309 -11.95 9.80 18.88
C PRO A 309 -12.57 10.71 19.95
N THR A 310 -13.90 10.73 20.03
CA THR A 310 -14.64 11.50 21.05
C THR A 310 -14.87 10.70 22.34
N GLY A 311 -14.69 9.38 22.29
CA GLY A 311 -15.10 8.45 23.35
C GLY A 311 -16.56 8.00 23.25
N GLU A 312 -17.38 8.68 22.45
CA GLU A 312 -18.77 8.27 22.19
C GLU A 312 -18.81 7.09 21.21
N VAL A 313 -19.75 6.17 21.44
CA VAL A 313 -19.93 4.95 20.63
C VAL A 313 -21.34 4.91 20.08
N GLN A 314 -21.47 4.88 18.76
CA GLN A 314 -22.72 4.62 18.07
C GLN A 314 -22.93 3.11 17.98
N LYS A 315 -23.93 2.60 18.69
CA LYS A 315 -24.15 1.16 18.86
C LYS A 315 -25.10 0.57 17.84
N GLY A 316 -24.88 -0.71 17.51
CA GLY A 316 -25.86 -1.53 16.78
C GLY A 316 -26.06 -1.15 15.31
N CYS A 317 -25.05 -0.58 14.65
CA CYS A 317 -25.12 -0.28 13.22
C CYS A 317 -25.13 -1.58 12.41
N ILE A 318 -26.06 -1.73 11.47
CA ILE A 318 -26.10 -2.87 10.55
C ILE A 318 -24.83 -2.87 9.70
N ASN A 319 -24.07 -3.96 9.78
CA ASN A 319 -22.76 -4.05 9.15
C ASN A 319 -22.86 -4.57 7.72
N LEU A 320 -22.72 -3.69 6.74
CA LEU A 320 -22.58 -4.06 5.32
C LEU A 320 -21.21 -3.65 4.78
N ALA A 321 -20.24 -3.43 5.67
CA ALA A 321 -18.95 -2.87 5.33
C ALA A 321 -17.78 -3.83 5.53
N SER A 322 -17.90 -4.80 6.45
CA SER A 322 -16.90 -5.86 6.63
C SER A 322 -17.07 -6.98 5.61
N TYR A 323 -15.98 -7.64 5.25
CA TYR A 323 -15.94 -8.81 4.37
C TYR A 323 -16.27 -10.12 5.08
N ASN A 324 -17.17 -10.08 6.07
CA ASN A 324 -17.49 -11.23 6.92
C ASN A 324 -18.55 -12.13 6.26
N TYR A 325 -18.24 -12.75 5.11
CA TYR A 325 -19.24 -13.43 4.27
C TYR A 325 -19.93 -14.61 4.95
N LEU A 326 -19.22 -15.49 5.65
CA LEU A 326 -19.84 -16.62 6.38
C LEU A 326 -20.23 -16.28 7.82
N GLY A 327 -19.91 -15.07 8.29
CA GLY A 327 -20.23 -14.67 9.64
C GLY A 327 -19.27 -15.19 10.72
N PHE A 328 -18.05 -15.61 10.36
CA PHE A 328 -17.02 -16.09 11.31
C PHE A 328 -16.11 -15.00 11.88
N GLY A 329 -16.26 -13.74 11.45
CA GLY A 329 -15.46 -12.63 11.95
C GLY A 329 -15.61 -12.29 13.43
N GLY A 330 -16.67 -12.77 14.08
CA GLY A 330 -16.89 -12.59 15.53
C GLY A 330 -16.69 -13.89 16.32
N THR A 331 -17.14 -13.87 17.57
CA THR A 331 -17.11 -15.06 18.44
C THR A 331 -18.00 -16.17 17.88
N ASP A 332 -17.45 -17.38 17.80
CA ASP A 332 -18.13 -18.58 17.32
C ASP A 332 -17.96 -19.72 18.33
N GLU A 333 -19.04 -20.44 18.61
CA GLU A 333 -19.07 -21.52 19.61
C GLU A 333 -18.11 -22.69 19.31
N TYR A 334 -17.74 -22.90 18.05
CA TYR A 334 -16.82 -23.95 17.62
C TYR A 334 -15.42 -23.40 17.36
N CYS A 335 -15.29 -22.30 16.61
CA CYS A 335 -13.98 -21.79 16.22
C CYS A 335 -13.23 -21.11 17.37
N THR A 336 -13.91 -20.30 18.18
CA THR A 336 -13.26 -19.48 19.22
C THR A 336 -12.56 -20.32 20.29
N PRO A 337 -13.16 -21.41 20.84
CA PRO A 337 -12.47 -22.28 21.78
C PRO A 337 -11.21 -22.93 21.20
N LEU A 338 -11.21 -23.28 19.91
CA LEU A 338 -10.04 -23.87 19.24
C LEU A 338 -8.92 -22.85 19.04
N ALA A 339 -9.26 -21.61 18.68
CA ALA A 339 -8.29 -20.51 18.61
C ALA A 339 -7.65 -20.21 19.97
N ILE A 340 -8.44 -20.19 21.05
CA ILE A 340 -7.94 -20.02 22.43
C ILE A 340 -7.06 -21.20 22.83
N LYS A 341 -7.44 -22.44 22.50
CA LYS A 341 -6.62 -23.61 22.78
C LYS A 341 -5.25 -23.55 22.07
N ALA A 342 -5.23 -23.12 20.80
CA ALA A 342 -3.97 -22.94 20.08
C ALA A 342 -3.12 -21.81 20.68
N LEU A 343 -3.75 -20.71 21.09
CA LEU A 343 -3.09 -19.62 21.82
C LEU A 343 -2.46 -20.13 23.13
N ASP A 344 -3.17 -20.97 23.88
CA ASP A 344 -2.70 -21.53 25.14
C ASP A 344 -1.57 -22.55 24.96
N GLN A 345 -1.54 -23.28 23.84
CA GLN A 345 -0.55 -24.32 23.56
C GLN A 345 0.73 -23.80 22.89
N TYR A 346 0.59 -22.86 21.96
CA TYR A 346 1.68 -22.42 21.07
C TYR A 346 2.11 -20.96 21.27
N GLY A 347 1.38 -20.19 22.08
CA GLY A 347 1.60 -18.75 22.20
C GLY A 347 0.84 -17.93 21.17
N LEU A 348 1.02 -16.61 21.26
CA LEU A 348 0.30 -15.66 20.40
C LEU A 348 0.87 -15.64 18.98
N ALA A 349 2.20 -15.58 18.83
CA ALA A 349 2.87 -15.48 17.54
C ALA A 349 4.03 -16.49 17.41
N VAL A 350 4.50 -16.65 16.18
CA VAL A 350 5.72 -17.39 15.86
C VAL A 350 6.72 -16.38 15.31
N CYS A 351 7.76 -16.10 16.09
CA CYS A 351 8.67 -14.97 15.89
C CYS A 351 9.80 -15.26 14.89
N ALA A 352 9.61 -16.28 14.04
CA ALA A 352 10.58 -16.74 13.06
C ALA A 352 9.88 -17.02 11.72
N SER A 353 10.63 -16.94 10.63
CA SER A 353 10.10 -17.28 9.31
C SER A 353 9.94 -18.79 9.15
N ARG A 354 9.07 -19.22 8.24
CA ARG A 354 8.73 -20.64 8.06
C ARG A 354 9.94 -21.59 7.89
N PRO A 355 11.00 -21.27 7.12
CA PRO A 355 12.18 -22.13 7.01
C PRO A 355 13.15 -22.04 8.20
N GLU A 356 13.01 -21.05 9.06
CA GLU A 356 13.88 -20.90 10.24
C GLU A 356 13.47 -21.85 11.36
N TYR A 357 14.43 -22.18 12.22
CA TYR A 357 14.18 -22.97 13.43
C TYR A 357 13.11 -22.31 14.31
N GLY A 358 12.12 -23.10 14.75
CA GLY A 358 10.98 -22.60 15.53
C GLY A 358 9.91 -21.87 14.71
N GLY A 359 10.10 -21.69 13.39
CA GLY A 359 9.15 -21.02 12.49
C GLY A 359 8.02 -21.90 11.96
N THR A 360 8.15 -23.23 12.10
CA THR A 360 7.15 -24.19 11.63
C THR A 360 6.62 -25.07 12.75
N ASN A 361 5.38 -24.78 13.16
CA ASN A 361 4.60 -25.63 14.07
C ASN A 361 3.74 -26.63 13.29
N ARG A 362 3.37 -27.74 13.95
CA ARG A 362 2.49 -28.80 13.41
C ARG A 362 1.19 -28.26 12.80
N LEU A 363 0.57 -27.25 13.43
CA LEU A 363 -0.66 -26.62 12.94
C LEU A 363 -0.54 -26.11 11.51
N HIS A 364 0.61 -25.55 11.12
CA HIS A 364 0.78 -25.02 9.78
C HIS A 364 0.79 -26.12 8.72
N ASN A 365 1.48 -27.23 8.98
CA ASN A 365 1.57 -28.34 8.03
C ASN A 365 0.22 -29.04 7.89
N GLU A 366 -0.50 -29.24 9.01
CA GLU A 366 -1.88 -29.73 8.98
C GLU A 366 -2.81 -28.77 8.23
N PHE A 367 -2.61 -27.46 8.38
CA PHE A 367 -3.42 -26.47 7.68
C PHE A 367 -3.15 -26.46 6.17
N GLU A 368 -1.88 -26.46 5.75
CA GLU A 368 -1.47 -26.57 4.34
C GLU A 368 -2.09 -27.81 3.69
N ALA A 369 -1.97 -28.98 4.33
CA ALA A 369 -2.58 -30.22 3.84
C ALA A 369 -4.12 -30.14 3.74
N LYS A 370 -4.79 -29.53 4.73
CA LYS A 370 -6.24 -29.32 4.70
C LYS A 370 -6.65 -28.37 3.57
N VAL A 371 -5.91 -27.31 3.31
CA VAL A 371 -6.18 -26.37 2.22
C VAL A 371 -6.00 -27.05 0.87
N ALA A 372 -4.92 -27.80 0.67
CA ALA A 372 -4.69 -28.59 -0.54
C ALA A 372 -5.82 -29.59 -0.79
N ALA A 373 -6.20 -30.37 0.23
CA ALA A 373 -7.31 -31.32 0.15
C ALA A 373 -8.66 -30.64 -0.09
N PHE A 374 -8.91 -29.49 0.54
CA PHE A 374 -10.13 -28.73 0.30
C PHE A 374 -10.23 -28.27 -1.16
N LEU A 375 -9.13 -27.83 -1.76
CA LEU A 375 -9.11 -27.34 -3.15
C LEU A 375 -8.91 -28.44 -4.19
N GLY A 376 -8.59 -29.68 -3.80
CA GLY A 376 -8.25 -30.73 -4.75
C GLY A 376 -6.90 -30.52 -5.44
N LYS A 377 -5.96 -29.85 -4.77
CA LYS A 377 -4.60 -29.59 -5.25
C LYS A 377 -3.60 -30.52 -4.57
N GLU A 378 -2.45 -30.73 -5.23
CA GLU A 378 -1.40 -31.61 -4.72
C GLU A 378 -0.76 -31.06 -3.45
N ASP A 379 -0.52 -29.75 -3.40
CA ASP A 379 0.10 -29.09 -2.25
C ASP A 379 -0.40 -27.63 -2.13
N ALA A 380 -0.24 -27.06 -0.94
CA ALA A 380 -0.58 -25.68 -0.65
C ALA A 380 0.42 -25.06 0.34
N LEU A 381 0.48 -23.74 0.32
CA LEU A 381 1.38 -22.97 1.17
C LEU A 381 0.64 -21.77 1.75
N VAL A 382 0.75 -21.59 3.07
CA VAL A 382 0.03 -20.55 3.82
C VAL A 382 0.96 -19.43 4.27
N MET A 383 0.42 -18.21 4.39
CA MET A 383 1.14 -16.99 4.78
C MET A 383 0.31 -16.13 5.73
N GLY A 384 0.99 -15.38 6.61
CA GLY A 384 0.36 -14.54 7.63
C GLY A 384 -0.47 -13.35 7.11
N MET A 385 -0.37 -12.99 5.82
CA MET A 385 -1.11 -11.88 5.21
C MET A 385 -1.51 -12.16 3.75
N GLY A 386 -2.78 -11.95 3.41
CA GLY A 386 -3.30 -12.21 2.05
C GLY A 386 -2.76 -11.27 0.97
N PHE A 387 -2.46 -10.01 1.30
CA PHE A 387 -1.81 -9.09 0.37
C PHE A 387 -0.39 -9.57 0.02
N ALA A 388 0.38 -9.96 1.06
CA ALA A 388 1.72 -10.49 0.92
C ALA A 388 1.75 -11.74 0.03
N THR A 389 0.75 -12.62 0.11
CA THR A 389 0.60 -13.79 -0.76
C THR A 389 0.74 -13.40 -2.24
N ASN A 390 -0.09 -12.50 -2.75
CA ASN A 390 0.05 -12.04 -4.14
C ASN A 390 1.37 -11.30 -4.38
N SER A 391 1.73 -10.36 -3.50
CA SER A 391 2.84 -9.46 -3.74
C SER A 391 4.20 -10.16 -3.72
N THR A 392 4.38 -11.26 -2.99
CA THR A 392 5.67 -11.96 -2.87
C THR A 392 5.78 -13.24 -3.70
N PHE A 393 4.66 -13.85 -4.12
CA PHE A 393 4.70 -15.09 -4.91
C PHE A 393 4.77 -14.86 -6.42
N LEU A 394 4.11 -13.83 -6.95
CA LEU A 394 4.17 -13.52 -8.39
C LEU A 394 5.60 -13.19 -8.85
N GLY A 395 6.38 -12.51 -7.99
CA GLY A 395 7.80 -12.27 -8.19
C GLY A 395 8.62 -13.56 -8.29
N ALA A 396 8.37 -14.51 -7.39
CA ALA A 396 9.02 -15.81 -7.39
C ALA A 396 8.65 -16.64 -8.62
N LEU A 397 7.36 -16.69 -8.98
CA LEU A 397 6.87 -17.45 -10.13
C LEU A 397 7.48 -16.99 -11.46
N ALA A 398 7.75 -15.70 -11.61
CA ALA A 398 8.29 -15.14 -12.84
C ALA A 398 9.70 -15.65 -13.18
N MET A 399 10.39 -16.30 -12.24
CA MET A 399 11.71 -16.90 -12.48
C MET A 399 11.65 -18.09 -13.44
N THR A 400 12.68 -18.21 -14.27
CA THR A 400 12.87 -19.30 -15.26
C THR A 400 14.14 -20.08 -14.95
N GLU A 401 14.28 -21.30 -15.51
CA GLU A 401 15.39 -22.25 -15.27
C GLU A 401 16.78 -21.62 -15.40
N CYS A 402 16.93 -20.63 -16.28
CA CYS A 402 18.13 -19.79 -16.36
C CYS A 402 17.99 -18.59 -15.41
N GLY A 403 18.48 -18.72 -14.17
CA GLY A 403 18.37 -17.83 -13.00
C GLY A 403 18.73 -16.33 -13.12
N SER A 404 18.21 -15.65 -14.13
CA SER A 404 18.32 -14.19 -14.36
C SER A 404 17.27 -13.61 -15.32
N LEU A 405 16.33 -14.39 -15.87
CA LEU A 405 15.48 -13.98 -17.00
C LEU A 405 13.98 -13.83 -16.69
N ALA A 406 13.60 -13.21 -15.58
CA ALA A 406 12.22 -12.75 -15.35
C ALA A 406 11.65 -11.93 -16.55
N LYS A 407 12.54 -11.36 -17.39
CA LYS A 407 12.24 -10.63 -18.63
C LYS A 407 11.59 -11.47 -19.75
N ARG A 408 11.56 -12.81 -19.68
CA ARG A 408 10.87 -13.68 -20.67
C ARG A 408 9.52 -14.20 -20.19
N THR A 409 9.07 -13.84 -18.99
CA THR A 409 7.69 -14.09 -18.53
C THR A 409 6.80 -12.92 -18.95
N LEU A 410 5.64 -13.23 -19.54
CA LEU A 410 4.59 -12.25 -19.81
C LEU A 410 3.38 -12.52 -18.89
N PHE A 411 2.99 -11.50 -18.13
CA PHE A 411 1.73 -11.49 -17.43
C PHE A 411 0.67 -10.76 -18.25
N VAL A 412 -0.47 -11.41 -18.46
CA VAL A 412 -1.66 -10.81 -19.09
C VAL A 412 -2.71 -10.64 -18.01
N SER A 413 -2.91 -9.40 -17.55
CA SER A 413 -3.70 -9.10 -16.35
C SER A 413 -5.01 -8.43 -16.73
N ASP A 414 -6.11 -8.82 -16.07
CA ASP A 414 -7.34 -8.04 -16.14
C ASP A 414 -7.11 -6.62 -15.60
N GLN A 415 -7.76 -5.63 -16.21
CA GLN A 415 -7.63 -4.22 -15.86
C GLN A 415 -8.08 -3.89 -14.42
N LEU A 416 -9.01 -4.66 -13.84
CA LEU A 416 -9.55 -4.43 -12.50
C LEU A 416 -8.96 -5.34 -11.43
N ASN A 417 -7.91 -6.10 -11.76
CA ASN A 417 -7.21 -6.93 -10.79
C ASN A 417 -6.68 -6.13 -9.59
N HIS A 418 -6.69 -6.79 -8.45
CA HIS A 418 -6.44 -6.22 -7.14
C HIS A 418 -5.01 -5.68 -7.06
N LYS A 419 -4.82 -4.63 -6.27
CA LYS A 419 -3.54 -3.92 -6.14
C LYS A 419 -2.38 -4.84 -5.75
N SER A 420 -2.64 -5.87 -4.93
CA SER A 420 -1.64 -6.85 -4.54
C SER A 420 -1.07 -7.64 -5.73
N ILE A 421 -1.90 -7.98 -6.73
CA ILE A 421 -1.45 -8.64 -7.97
C ILE A 421 -0.56 -7.65 -8.74
N VAL A 422 -1.01 -6.41 -8.88
CA VAL A 422 -0.25 -5.35 -9.57
C VAL A 422 1.13 -5.15 -8.95
N GLU A 423 1.24 -5.21 -7.62
CA GLU A 423 2.52 -5.09 -6.92
C GLU A 423 3.41 -6.31 -7.08
N GLY A 424 2.87 -7.52 -6.95
CA GLY A 424 3.63 -8.74 -7.17
C GLY A 424 4.21 -8.82 -8.57
N VAL A 425 3.43 -8.44 -9.58
CA VAL A 425 3.95 -8.38 -10.94
C VAL A 425 4.99 -7.26 -11.12
N LYS A 426 4.81 -6.09 -10.50
CA LYS A 426 5.84 -5.03 -10.55
C LYS A 426 7.16 -5.50 -9.93
N GLN A 427 7.12 -6.23 -8.81
CA GLN A 427 8.31 -6.77 -8.16
C GLN A 427 9.07 -7.73 -9.09
N SER A 428 8.33 -8.54 -9.86
CA SER A 428 8.92 -9.51 -10.80
C SER A 428 9.76 -8.90 -11.92
N SER A 429 9.59 -7.60 -12.20
CA SER A 429 10.14 -6.93 -13.41
C SER A 429 9.73 -7.55 -14.75
N ALA A 430 8.80 -8.50 -14.76
CA ALA A 430 8.25 -9.12 -15.95
C ALA A 430 7.40 -8.14 -16.76
N LYS A 431 7.18 -8.44 -18.04
CA LYS A 431 6.29 -7.61 -18.87
C LYS A 431 4.85 -7.86 -18.44
N VAL A 432 4.07 -6.78 -18.33
CA VAL A 432 2.63 -6.84 -18.13
C VAL A 432 1.91 -6.23 -19.31
N ILE A 433 0.84 -6.88 -19.75
CA ILE A 433 -0.14 -6.33 -20.67
C ILE A 433 -1.50 -6.44 -20.01
N GLY A 434 -2.16 -5.30 -19.82
CA GLY A 434 -3.54 -5.28 -19.34
C GLY A 434 -4.51 -5.59 -20.50
N PHE A 435 -5.49 -6.46 -20.27
CA PHE A 435 -6.64 -6.62 -21.16
C PHE A 435 -7.87 -5.95 -20.55
N LYS A 436 -8.81 -5.54 -21.40
CA LYS A 436 -10.06 -4.90 -20.93
C LYS A 436 -10.82 -5.83 -20.00
N HIS A 437 -11.37 -5.25 -18.92
CA HIS A 437 -12.08 -6.00 -17.90
C HIS A 437 -13.09 -7.00 -18.47
N ASN A 438 -12.96 -8.27 -18.08
CA ASN A 438 -13.86 -9.37 -18.47
C ASN A 438 -14.10 -9.52 -20.00
N ASN A 439 -13.23 -8.97 -20.85
CA ASN A 439 -13.36 -9.05 -22.30
C ASN A 439 -12.46 -10.16 -22.87
N MET A 440 -13.05 -11.33 -23.10
CA MET A 440 -12.32 -12.52 -23.58
C MET A 440 -11.77 -12.37 -25.00
N HIS A 441 -12.39 -11.51 -25.81
CA HIS A 441 -11.94 -11.25 -27.17
C HIS A 441 -10.66 -10.39 -27.23
N ASP A 442 -10.54 -9.38 -26.37
CA ASP A 442 -9.32 -8.59 -26.19
C ASP A 442 -8.19 -9.46 -25.63
N LEU A 443 -8.51 -10.31 -24.65
CA LEU A 443 -7.58 -11.32 -24.13
C LEU A 443 -7.08 -12.25 -25.25
N GLU A 444 -7.97 -12.83 -26.05
CA GLU A 444 -7.62 -13.69 -27.18
C GLU A 444 -6.72 -12.97 -28.20
N LYS A 445 -7.07 -11.73 -28.56
CA LYS A 445 -6.25 -10.87 -29.45
C LYS A 445 -4.83 -10.67 -28.92
N ILE A 446 -4.66 -10.51 -27.61
CA ILE A 446 -3.35 -10.38 -26.97
C ILE A 446 -2.61 -11.73 -27.00
N LEU A 447 -3.26 -12.83 -26.63
CA LEU A 447 -2.63 -14.16 -26.60
C LEU A 447 -2.16 -14.59 -28.00
N ASP A 448 -2.98 -14.40 -29.04
CA ASP A 448 -2.61 -14.72 -30.42
C ASP A 448 -1.39 -13.90 -30.89
N ARG A 449 -1.37 -12.61 -30.59
CA ARG A 449 -0.25 -11.73 -30.94
C ARG A 449 1.05 -12.14 -30.23
N GLU A 450 0.98 -12.40 -28.93
CA GLU A 450 2.15 -12.60 -28.09
C GLU A 450 2.74 -14.01 -28.24
N THR A 451 1.91 -15.05 -28.41
CA THR A 451 2.39 -16.43 -28.69
C THR A 451 3.15 -16.49 -30.01
N ARG A 452 2.69 -15.82 -31.06
CA ARG A 452 3.38 -15.73 -32.36
C ARG A 452 4.67 -14.92 -32.32
N SER A 453 4.91 -14.13 -31.27
CA SER A 453 6.09 -13.27 -31.19
C SER A 453 7.39 -14.04 -30.97
N GLY A 454 7.31 -15.26 -30.40
CA GLY A 454 8.47 -16.08 -30.01
C GLY A 454 9.33 -15.49 -28.88
N LYS A 455 8.93 -14.36 -28.27
CA LYS A 455 9.74 -13.63 -27.29
C LYS A 455 9.68 -14.25 -25.89
N TRP A 456 8.53 -14.82 -25.56
CA TRP A 456 8.18 -15.27 -24.22
C TRP A 456 8.61 -16.72 -23.99
N ALA A 457 9.01 -17.02 -22.77
CA ALA A 457 9.21 -18.38 -22.27
C ALA A 457 7.89 -18.96 -21.74
N LYS A 458 7.11 -18.13 -21.05
CA LYS A 458 5.78 -18.48 -20.52
C LYS A 458 4.88 -17.25 -20.49
N ILE A 459 3.58 -17.49 -20.65
CA ILE A 459 2.52 -16.49 -20.57
C ILE A 459 1.55 -16.91 -19.47
N VAL A 460 1.27 -16.01 -18.52
CA VAL A 460 0.38 -16.27 -17.38
C VAL A 460 -0.77 -15.26 -17.39
N ILE A 461 -1.99 -15.78 -17.43
CA ILE A 461 -3.24 -15.01 -17.37
C ILE A 461 -3.59 -14.81 -15.89
N LEU A 462 -3.83 -13.56 -15.49
CA LEU A 462 -4.16 -13.19 -14.11
C LEU A 462 -5.60 -12.69 -14.04
N VAL A 463 -6.44 -13.34 -13.24
CA VAL A 463 -7.86 -12.97 -13.03
C VAL A 463 -8.26 -13.14 -11.55
N GLU A 464 -9.25 -12.36 -11.12
CA GLU A 464 -9.93 -12.54 -9.83
C GLU A 464 -11.22 -13.36 -10.01
N GLY A 465 -11.52 -14.26 -9.06
CA GLY A 465 -12.78 -14.98 -9.04
C GLY A 465 -13.97 -14.04 -8.88
N ILE A 466 -13.91 -13.15 -7.88
CA ILE A 466 -14.84 -12.04 -7.72
C ILE A 466 -14.06 -10.73 -7.60
N TYR A 467 -14.28 -9.81 -8.53
CA TYR A 467 -13.64 -8.49 -8.51
C TYR A 467 -14.17 -7.65 -7.35
N SER A 468 -13.27 -7.24 -6.46
CA SER A 468 -13.61 -6.68 -5.15
C SER A 468 -14.46 -5.38 -5.15
N MET A 469 -14.40 -4.57 -6.22
CA MET A 469 -15.10 -3.27 -6.31
C MET A 469 -16.41 -3.35 -7.10
N GLU A 470 -16.56 -4.34 -7.98
CA GLU A 470 -17.70 -4.52 -8.86
C GLU A 470 -18.62 -5.61 -8.33
N GLY A 471 -18.07 -6.64 -7.68
CA GLY A 471 -18.78 -7.86 -7.33
C GLY A 471 -19.07 -8.73 -8.56
N GLU A 472 -18.31 -8.58 -9.63
CA GLU A 472 -18.42 -9.33 -10.88
C GLU A 472 -17.59 -10.61 -10.81
N PHE A 473 -18.06 -11.67 -11.46
CA PHE A 473 -17.29 -12.89 -11.62
C PHE A 473 -16.36 -12.79 -12.83
N CYS A 474 -15.21 -13.48 -12.79
CA CYS A 474 -14.48 -13.71 -14.03
C CYS A 474 -15.22 -14.67 -14.95
N ARG A 475 -15.00 -14.51 -16.26
CA ARG A 475 -15.44 -15.47 -17.30
C ARG A 475 -14.54 -16.71 -17.27
N LEU A 476 -14.61 -17.49 -16.19
CA LEU A 476 -13.64 -18.54 -15.87
C LEU A 476 -13.57 -19.64 -16.94
N ARG A 477 -14.72 -20.17 -17.39
CA ARG A 477 -14.78 -21.24 -18.41
C ARG A 477 -14.13 -20.81 -19.74
N GLU A 478 -14.31 -19.56 -20.12
CA GLU A 478 -13.68 -18.98 -21.31
C GLU A 478 -12.19 -18.68 -21.09
N SER A 479 -11.81 -18.23 -19.90
CA SER A 479 -10.41 -18.03 -19.53
C SER A 479 -9.62 -19.35 -19.59
N VAL A 480 -10.20 -20.45 -19.09
CA VAL A 480 -9.67 -21.81 -19.23
C VAL A 480 -9.62 -22.23 -20.70
N SER A 481 -10.66 -21.94 -21.48
CA SER A 481 -10.66 -22.23 -22.92
C SER A 481 -9.51 -21.56 -23.65
N LEU A 482 -9.24 -20.28 -23.36
CA LEU A 482 -8.15 -19.52 -23.95
C LEU A 482 -6.79 -20.00 -23.43
N LYS A 483 -6.69 -20.33 -22.14
CA LYS A 483 -5.50 -20.98 -21.56
C LYS A 483 -5.13 -22.24 -22.35
N ASN A 484 -6.08 -23.15 -22.53
CA ASN A 484 -5.86 -24.43 -23.20
C ASN A 484 -5.58 -24.24 -24.70
N LYS A 485 -6.36 -23.38 -25.37
CA LYS A 485 -6.18 -23.06 -26.79
C LYS A 485 -4.78 -22.50 -27.09
N TYR A 486 -4.25 -21.62 -26.24
CA TYR A 486 -2.96 -20.96 -26.46
C TYR A 486 -1.81 -21.56 -25.64
N LYS A 487 -2.02 -22.67 -24.92
CA LYS A 487 -1.04 -23.27 -24.00
C LYS A 487 -0.38 -22.22 -23.10
N CYS A 488 -1.20 -21.51 -22.33
CA CYS A 488 -0.78 -20.53 -21.33
C CYS A 488 -1.06 -21.06 -19.92
N TYR A 489 -0.65 -20.31 -18.90
CA TYR A 489 -0.97 -20.61 -17.50
C TYR A 489 -2.05 -19.67 -16.97
N LEU A 490 -2.80 -20.10 -15.95
CA LEU A 490 -3.86 -19.35 -15.29
C LEU A 490 -3.59 -19.22 -13.79
N TRP A 491 -3.54 -17.97 -13.33
CA TRP A 491 -3.55 -17.59 -11.92
C TRP A 491 -4.94 -17.06 -11.57
N LEU A 492 -5.62 -17.78 -10.67
CA LEU A 492 -6.94 -17.40 -10.18
C LEU A 492 -6.85 -16.93 -8.73
N ASP A 493 -7.20 -15.67 -8.49
CA ASP A 493 -7.33 -15.09 -7.16
C ASP A 493 -8.77 -15.24 -6.64
N GLU A 494 -9.00 -16.22 -5.78
CA GLU A 494 -10.28 -16.55 -5.16
C GLU A 494 -10.56 -15.70 -3.89
N ALA A 495 -9.84 -14.61 -3.63
CA ALA A 495 -9.90 -13.92 -2.34
C ALA A 495 -11.29 -13.43 -1.89
N HIS A 496 -12.22 -13.18 -2.81
CA HIS A 496 -13.62 -12.80 -2.49
C HIS A 496 -14.64 -13.92 -2.69
N SER A 497 -14.26 -15.00 -3.36
CA SER A 497 -15.13 -16.11 -3.73
C SER A 497 -14.94 -17.34 -2.84
N ILE A 498 -13.73 -17.60 -2.36
CA ILE A 498 -13.44 -18.71 -1.45
C ILE A 498 -14.27 -18.58 -0.16
N GLY A 499 -14.99 -19.64 0.19
CA GLY A 499 -15.95 -19.67 1.29
C GLY A 499 -17.21 -18.82 1.09
N ALA A 500 -17.37 -18.11 -0.03
CA ALA A 500 -18.53 -17.25 -0.27
C ALA A 500 -19.48 -17.81 -1.34
N VAL A 501 -18.93 -18.46 -2.36
CA VAL A 501 -19.70 -19.06 -3.46
C VAL A 501 -19.25 -20.51 -3.72
N GLY A 502 -20.07 -21.22 -4.48
CA GLY A 502 -19.92 -22.66 -4.70
C GLY A 502 -20.72 -23.50 -3.69
N PRO A 503 -21.26 -24.66 -4.08
CA PRO A 503 -21.99 -25.57 -3.19
C PRO A 503 -21.29 -25.93 -1.88
N THR A 504 -19.96 -26.08 -1.90
CA THR A 504 -19.13 -26.40 -0.71
C THR A 504 -18.23 -25.26 -0.28
N GLY A 505 -18.34 -24.10 -0.94
CA GLY A 505 -17.56 -22.90 -0.63
C GLY A 505 -16.17 -22.90 -1.26
N ARG A 506 -15.93 -23.67 -2.32
CA ARG A 506 -14.62 -23.72 -3.01
C ARG A 506 -14.38 -22.56 -3.97
N GLY A 507 -15.33 -21.63 -4.09
CA GLY A 507 -15.18 -20.43 -4.90
C GLY A 507 -15.73 -20.59 -6.31
N VAL A 508 -15.23 -19.78 -7.25
CA VAL A 508 -15.81 -19.68 -8.59
C VAL A 508 -15.55 -20.91 -9.46
N SER A 509 -14.45 -21.61 -9.22
CA SER A 509 -14.17 -22.90 -9.84
C SER A 509 -15.34 -23.88 -9.69
N GLU A 510 -15.80 -24.07 -8.45
CA GLU A 510 -16.95 -24.94 -8.14
C GLU A 510 -18.28 -24.32 -8.59
N LEU A 511 -18.44 -22.99 -8.51
CA LEU A 511 -19.66 -22.28 -8.93
C LEU A 511 -19.97 -22.45 -10.42
N PHE A 512 -18.92 -22.53 -11.26
CA PHE A 512 -19.02 -22.63 -12.71
C PHE A 512 -18.62 -24.01 -13.25
N ASP A 513 -18.53 -25.02 -12.38
CA ASP A 513 -18.22 -26.42 -12.74
C ASP A 513 -16.94 -26.54 -13.58
N VAL A 514 -15.88 -25.88 -13.11
CA VAL A 514 -14.52 -25.96 -13.66
C VAL A 514 -13.67 -26.77 -12.71
N ASP A 515 -13.12 -27.88 -13.21
CA ASP A 515 -12.18 -28.68 -12.44
C ASP A 515 -10.97 -27.83 -12.05
N THR A 516 -10.61 -27.85 -10.78
CA THR A 516 -9.43 -27.16 -10.25
C THR A 516 -8.13 -27.57 -10.95
N SER A 517 -8.04 -28.78 -11.53
CA SER A 517 -6.90 -29.21 -12.35
C SER A 517 -6.65 -28.34 -13.59
N GLU A 518 -7.69 -27.67 -14.10
CA GLU A 518 -7.58 -26.71 -15.22
C GLU A 518 -6.98 -25.36 -14.81
N ILE A 519 -6.85 -25.08 -13.52
CA ILE A 519 -6.32 -23.83 -12.98
C ILE A 519 -4.91 -24.10 -12.43
N ASP A 520 -3.88 -23.47 -12.97
CA ASP A 520 -2.50 -23.84 -12.59
C ASP A 520 -2.15 -23.36 -11.18
N ILE A 521 -2.61 -22.16 -10.81
CA ILE A 521 -2.36 -21.55 -9.50
C ILE A 521 -3.65 -20.99 -8.93
N MET A 522 -4.00 -21.44 -7.72
CA MET A 522 -5.14 -20.94 -6.96
C MET A 522 -4.64 -20.17 -5.74
N MET A 523 -4.94 -18.87 -5.70
CA MET A 523 -4.66 -18.02 -4.55
C MET A 523 -5.97 -17.74 -3.80
N GLY A 524 -5.95 -17.67 -2.47
CA GLY A 524 -7.06 -17.10 -1.71
C GLY A 524 -6.65 -16.50 -0.36
N THR A 525 -7.62 -15.93 0.36
CA THR A 525 -7.40 -15.34 1.69
C THR A 525 -8.34 -15.88 2.76
N PHE A 526 -7.85 -16.00 3.99
CA PHE A 526 -8.64 -16.36 5.16
C PHE A 526 -9.23 -15.15 5.89
N THR A 527 -8.92 -13.93 5.43
CA THR A 527 -9.32 -12.67 6.08
C THR A 527 -10.81 -12.33 5.94
N LYS A 528 -11.51 -12.96 4.99
CA LYS A 528 -12.91 -12.64 4.66
C LYS A 528 -13.86 -13.70 5.21
N SER A 529 -14.21 -14.69 4.38
CA SER A 529 -15.17 -15.74 4.71
C SER A 529 -14.83 -16.49 6.00
N PHE A 530 -13.54 -16.70 6.30
CA PHE A 530 -13.10 -17.54 7.43
C PHE A 530 -12.93 -16.77 8.75
N GLY A 531 -13.11 -15.45 8.77
CA GLY A 531 -13.00 -14.65 9.99
C GLY A 531 -11.63 -14.72 10.67
N SER A 532 -10.57 -14.90 9.88
CA SER A 532 -9.20 -15.05 10.35
C SER A 532 -8.27 -13.98 9.74
N ASN A 533 -6.97 -14.25 9.63
CA ASN A 533 -5.98 -13.49 8.88
C ASN A 533 -5.20 -14.45 7.95
N GLY A 534 -4.40 -13.95 7.02
CA GLY A 534 -3.56 -14.75 6.15
C GLY A 534 -4.12 -15.06 4.76
N GLY A 535 -3.32 -15.79 3.98
CA GLY A 535 -3.65 -16.25 2.64
C GLY A 535 -2.93 -17.53 2.27
N TYR A 536 -3.26 -18.09 1.10
CA TYR A 536 -2.69 -19.33 0.61
C TYR A 536 -2.39 -19.27 -0.89
N ILE A 537 -1.46 -20.10 -1.34
CA ILE A 537 -1.34 -20.55 -2.72
C ILE A 537 -1.42 -22.07 -2.76
N ALA A 538 -2.22 -22.61 -3.68
CA ALA A 538 -2.32 -24.04 -3.96
C ALA A 538 -2.02 -24.29 -5.45
N SER A 539 -1.19 -25.30 -5.71
CA SER A 539 -0.73 -25.66 -7.07
C SER A 539 -0.20 -27.10 -7.07
N THR A 540 0.61 -27.48 -8.07
CA THR A 540 1.34 -28.75 -8.06
C THR A 540 2.40 -28.74 -6.96
N ASN A 541 2.83 -29.93 -6.52
CA ASN A 541 3.86 -30.03 -5.50
C ASN A 541 5.16 -29.34 -5.93
N GLU A 542 5.57 -29.49 -7.20
CA GLU A 542 6.78 -28.85 -7.74
C GLU A 542 6.68 -27.33 -7.67
N CYS A 543 5.51 -26.76 -7.97
CA CYS A 543 5.29 -25.32 -7.89
C CYS A 543 5.41 -24.83 -6.44
N ILE A 544 4.79 -25.53 -5.48
CA ILE A 544 4.88 -25.17 -4.06
C ILE A 544 6.33 -25.27 -3.54
N GLN A 545 7.05 -26.33 -3.90
CA GLN A 545 8.46 -26.48 -3.54
C GLN A 545 9.34 -25.37 -4.15
N HIS A 546 9.06 -24.95 -5.39
CA HIS A 546 9.73 -23.80 -6.00
C HIS A 546 9.46 -22.50 -5.22
N LEU A 547 8.21 -22.23 -4.85
CA LEU A 547 7.85 -21.03 -4.09
C LEU A 547 8.52 -21.00 -2.71
N ARG A 548 8.65 -22.14 -2.01
CA ARG A 548 9.38 -22.25 -0.73
C ARG A 548 10.85 -21.85 -0.84
N ARG A 549 11.48 -22.00 -2.00
CA ARG A 549 12.89 -21.62 -2.22
C ARG A 549 13.10 -20.16 -2.56
N CYS A 550 12.08 -19.53 -3.12
CA CYS A 550 12.25 -18.32 -3.90
C CYS A 550 11.44 -17.14 -3.39
N SER A 551 10.31 -17.38 -2.71
CA SER A 551 9.45 -16.30 -2.26
C SER A 551 10.03 -15.59 -1.04
N LEU A 552 10.27 -14.30 -1.17
CA LEU A 552 10.71 -13.46 -0.05
C LEU A 552 9.72 -13.47 1.12
N GLY A 553 8.42 -13.58 0.83
CA GLY A 553 7.40 -13.67 1.88
C GLY A 553 7.48 -14.97 2.68
N TRP A 554 7.92 -16.08 2.06
CA TRP A 554 8.13 -17.34 2.78
C TRP A 554 9.46 -17.36 3.52
N LEU A 555 10.53 -16.86 2.88
CA LEU A 555 11.89 -16.92 3.43
C LEU A 555 12.11 -15.97 4.61
N HIS A 556 11.51 -14.78 4.58
CA HIS A 556 11.74 -13.75 5.58
C HIS A 556 10.48 -13.38 6.35
N GLY A 557 9.30 -13.87 5.94
CA GLY A 557 8.06 -13.57 6.62
C GLY A 557 7.79 -14.45 7.82
N ALA A 558 7.41 -13.82 8.93
CA ALA A 558 6.96 -14.53 10.11
C ALA A 558 5.83 -15.49 9.76
N ALA A 559 5.83 -16.64 10.43
CA ALA A 559 4.79 -17.62 10.25
C ALA A 559 3.44 -17.11 10.74
N MET A 560 2.37 -17.70 10.20
CA MET A 560 1.01 -17.35 10.56
C MET A 560 0.77 -17.60 12.05
N PRO A 561 0.17 -16.67 12.82
CA PRO A 561 0.01 -16.88 14.25
C PRO A 561 -0.85 -18.13 14.58
N PRO A 562 -0.53 -18.93 15.61
CA PRO A 562 -1.19 -20.22 15.86
C PRO A 562 -2.71 -20.12 16.06
N MET A 563 -3.18 -19.09 16.77
CA MET A 563 -4.62 -18.85 16.99
C MET A 563 -5.35 -18.48 15.69
N VAL A 564 -4.66 -17.81 14.77
CA VAL A 564 -5.17 -17.42 13.46
C VAL A 564 -5.25 -18.65 12.54
N THR A 565 -4.22 -19.49 12.56
CA THR A 565 -4.21 -20.80 11.88
C THR A 565 -5.35 -21.68 12.36
N ALA A 566 -5.51 -21.83 13.67
CA ALA A 566 -6.58 -22.65 14.26
C ALA A 566 -7.99 -22.14 13.92
N GLN A 567 -8.21 -20.81 13.95
CA GLN A 567 -9.49 -20.22 13.52
C GLN A 567 -9.81 -20.57 12.05
N ALA A 568 -8.84 -20.43 11.16
CA ALA A 568 -9.06 -20.69 9.73
C ALA A 568 -9.28 -22.18 9.45
N MET A 569 -8.50 -23.06 10.09
CA MET A 569 -8.71 -24.52 10.04
C MET A 569 -10.10 -24.91 10.55
N ALA A 570 -10.54 -24.36 11.68
CA ALA A 570 -11.85 -24.66 12.26
C ALA A 570 -13.00 -24.21 11.35
N ALA A 571 -12.90 -23.01 10.76
CA ALA A 571 -13.87 -22.52 9.80
C ALA A 571 -13.92 -23.39 8.53
N LEU A 572 -12.77 -23.89 8.06
CA LEU A 572 -12.68 -24.82 6.93
C LEU A 572 -13.36 -26.17 7.25
N ASP A 573 -13.12 -26.72 8.43
CA ASP A 573 -13.75 -27.97 8.87
C ASP A 573 -15.29 -27.83 8.93
N LEU A 574 -15.78 -26.68 9.40
CA LEU A 574 -17.21 -26.40 9.46
C LEU A 574 -17.88 -26.35 8.08
N LEU A 575 -17.19 -25.96 7.01
CA LEU A 575 -17.79 -25.87 5.67
C LEU A 575 -18.36 -27.20 5.18
N SER A 576 -17.75 -28.31 5.59
CA SER A 576 -18.21 -29.66 5.24
C SER A 576 -19.50 -30.10 5.99
N THR A 577 -19.85 -29.40 7.07
CA THR A 577 -20.98 -29.72 7.94
C THR A 577 -22.28 -29.05 7.48
N GLU A 578 -23.43 -29.49 8.00
CA GLU A 578 -24.71 -28.81 7.72
C GLU A 578 -24.74 -27.35 8.19
N ARG A 579 -24.00 -27.00 9.26
CA ARG A 579 -23.87 -25.62 9.74
C ARG A 579 -23.15 -24.74 8.72
N GLY A 580 -22.06 -25.24 8.12
CA GLY A 580 -21.34 -24.56 7.03
C GLY A 580 -22.18 -24.42 5.77
N LYS A 581 -22.82 -25.50 5.32
CA LYS A 581 -23.73 -25.47 4.16
C LYS A 581 -24.90 -24.51 4.37
N ALA A 582 -25.44 -24.42 5.58
CA ALA A 582 -26.49 -23.46 5.91
C ALA A 582 -26.00 -22.00 5.78
N LYS A 583 -24.78 -21.70 6.25
CA LYS A 583 -24.16 -20.38 6.09
C LYS A 583 -23.93 -20.04 4.60
N LEU A 584 -23.45 -20.98 3.79
CA LEU A 584 -23.28 -20.80 2.33
C LEU A 584 -24.62 -20.51 1.63
N ARG A 585 -25.68 -21.22 1.98
CA ARG A 585 -27.04 -20.92 1.46
C ARG A 585 -27.50 -19.54 1.92
N ALA A 586 -27.28 -19.19 3.18
CA ALA A 586 -27.72 -17.91 3.76
C ALA A 586 -27.04 -16.72 3.08
N VAL A 587 -25.72 -16.72 2.90
CA VAL A 587 -25.03 -15.61 2.22
C VAL A 587 -25.54 -15.40 0.79
N ARG A 588 -25.77 -16.49 0.05
CA ARG A 588 -26.34 -16.45 -1.30
C ARG A 588 -27.75 -15.84 -1.31
N VAL A 589 -28.63 -16.34 -0.44
CA VAL A 589 -30.02 -15.86 -0.34
C VAL A 589 -30.06 -14.39 0.05
N ASN A 590 -29.28 -14.01 1.07
CA ASN A 590 -29.20 -12.64 1.56
C ASN A 590 -28.65 -11.68 0.48
N ALA A 591 -27.61 -12.08 -0.25
CA ALA A 591 -27.01 -11.27 -1.30
C ALA A 591 -27.99 -11.01 -2.44
N ASN A 592 -28.67 -12.06 -2.91
CA ASN A 592 -29.67 -11.92 -3.98
C ASN A 592 -30.87 -11.10 -3.50
N TYR A 593 -31.32 -11.29 -2.26
CA TYR A 593 -32.42 -10.51 -1.68
C TYR A 593 -32.11 -9.01 -1.66
N LEU A 594 -30.95 -8.63 -1.13
CA LEU A 594 -30.55 -7.22 -1.08
C LEU A 594 -30.36 -6.65 -2.49
N ARG A 595 -29.74 -7.41 -3.41
CA ARG A 595 -29.52 -6.99 -4.80
C ARG A 595 -30.83 -6.70 -5.51
N GLU A 596 -31.78 -7.64 -5.47
CA GLU A 596 -33.11 -7.47 -6.06
C GLU A 596 -33.87 -6.29 -5.44
N GLY A 597 -33.76 -6.11 -4.12
CA GLY A 597 -34.34 -4.97 -3.42
C GLY A 597 -33.78 -3.64 -3.92
N LEU A 598 -32.45 -3.50 -4.01
CA LEU A 598 -31.79 -2.28 -4.49
C LEU A 598 -32.15 -1.97 -5.95
N MET A 599 -32.25 -2.98 -6.81
CA MET A 599 -32.69 -2.81 -8.21
C MET A 599 -34.13 -2.30 -8.30
N LYS A 600 -35.03 -2.75 -7.42
CA LYS A 600 -36.42 -2.27 -7.34
C LYS A 600 -36.54 -0.81 -6.88
N LEU A 601 -35.51 -0.26 -6.23
CA LEU A 601 -35.43 1.15 -5.83
C LEU A 601 -34.98 2.08 -6.97
N ASN A 602 -34.92 1.58 -8.22
CA ASN A 602 -34.45 2.35 -9.38
C ASN A 602 -32.99 2.85 -9.26
N LEU A 603 -32.20 2.15 -8.44
CA LEU A 603 -30.77 2.39 -8.29
C LEU A 603 -29.99 1.65 -9.36
N ARG A 604 -28.85 2.21 -9.75
CA ARG A 604 -27.92 1.59 -10.69
C ARG A 604 -27.01 0.61 -9.94
N VAL A 605 -27.38 -0.66 -9.95
CA VAL A 605 -26.69 -1.75 -9.23
C VAL A 605 -25.74 -2.50 -10.18
N ILE A 606 -24.52 -2.77 -9.72
CA ILE A 606 -23.53 -3.62 -10.40
C ILE A 606 -23.16 -4.84 -9.54
N GLY A 607 -22.52 -5.83 -10.16
CA GLY A 607 -22.13 -7.10 -9.55
C GLY A 607 -23.13 -8.23 -9.81
N ASP A 608 -22.60 -9.44 -9.93
CA ASP A 608 -23.36 -10.58 -10.46
C ASP A 608 -24.28 -11.25 -9.43
N ILE A 609 -25.29 -11.95 -9.95
CA ILE A 609 -26.19 -12.79 -9.13
C ILE A 609 -25.35 -13.83 -8.39
N ASP A 610 -25.64 -14.05 -7.11
CA ASP A 610 -24.89 -14.89 -6.16
C ASP A 610 -23.60 -14.26 -5.60
N SER A 611 -23.13 -13.12 -6.11
CA SER A 611 -21.98 -12.41 -5.53
C SER A 611 -22.36 -11.72 -4.22
N PRO A 612 -21.59 -11.90 -3.11
CA PRO A 612 -21.84 -11.25 -1.82
C PRO A 612 -21.43 -9.77 -1.81
N VAL A 613 -20.81 -9.29 -2.89
CA VAL A 613 -20.43 -7.89 -3.09
C VAL A 613 -21.45 -7.25 -4.03
N ILE A 614 -22.12 -6.22 -3.54
CA ILE A 614 -23.17 -5.49 -4.26
C ILE A 614 -22.78 -4.01 -4.27
N CYS A 615 -22.78 -3.38 -5.43
CA CYS A 615 -22.40 -1.97 -5.53
C CYS A 615 -23.49 -1.13 -6.18
N VAL A 616 -23.67 0.07 -5.65
CA VAL A 616 -24.58 1.11 -6.16
C VAL A 616 -23.75 2.29 -6.65
N MET A 617 -23.98 2.73 -7.88
CA MET A 617 -23.23 3.85 -8.46
C MET A 617 -23.64 5.19 -7.85
N LEU A 618 -22.67 5.95 -7.35
CA LEU A 618 -22.88 7.31 -6.82
C LEU A 618 -22.51 8.36 -7.87
N VAL A 619 -21.49 8.07 -8.68
CA VAL A 619 -20.95 8.87 -9.79
C VAL A 619 -20.27 10.16 -9.34
N HIS A 620 -21.01 11.04 -8.67
CA HIS A 620 -20.57 12.37 -8.27
C HIS A 620 -19.73 12.36 -6.99
N PRO A 621 -18.65 13.17 -6.92
CA PRO A 621 -17.78 13.22 -5.74
C PRO A 621 -18.48 13.75 -4.49
N GLU A 622 -19.37 14.71 -4.62
CA GLU A 622 -20.10 15.31 -3.49
C GLU A 622 -21.08 14.33 -2.84
N LYS A 623 -21.63 13.39 -3.63
CA LYS A 623 -22.60 12.39 -3.18
C LYS A 623 -21.97 11.29 -2.32
N ILE A 624 -20.66 11.06 -2.47
CA ILE A 624 -19.90 10.07 -1.68
C ILE A 624 -20.03 10.32 -0.18
N ALA A 625 -19.73 11.55 0.25
CA ALA A 625 -19.74 11.89 1.67
C ALA A 625 -21.17 11.97 2.22
N GLN A 626 -22.10 12.53 1.45
CA GLN A 626 -23.48 12.64 1.86
C GLN A 626 -24.12 11.26 2.06
N PHE A 627 -23.94 10.34 1.09
CA PHE A 627 -24.44 8.97 1.20
C PHE A 627 -23.89 8.25 2.43
N SER A 628 -22.58 8.33 2.69
CA SER A 628 -21.94 7.68 3.83
C SER A 628 -22.43 8.21 5.20
N ARG A 629 -22.72 9.51 5.29
CA ARG A 629 -23.23 10.14 6.52
C ARG A 629 -24.69 9.82 6.76
N GLU A 630 -25.54 9.96 5.73
CA GLU A 630 -26.98 9.70 5.80
C GLU A 630 -27.30 8.22 6.08
N CYS A 631 -26.50 7.29 5.53
CA CYS A 631 -26.59 5.87 5.90
C CYS A 631 -26.20 5.65 7.37
N LEU A 632 -25.11 6.26 7.84
CA LEU A 632 -24.66 6.10 9.22
C LEU A 632 -25.68 6.67 10.23
N GLU A 633 -26.29 7.82 9.94
CA GLU A 633 -27.37 8.40 10.77
C GLU A 633 -28.57 7.46 10.92
N ARG A 634 -28.79 6.59 9.92
CA ARG A 634 -29.83 5.53 9.93
C ARG A 634 -29.30 4.19 10.43
N ASN A 635 -28.14 4.18 11.10
CA ASN A 635 -27.46 2.99 11.62
C ASN A 635 -27.10 1.95 10.54
N ILE A 636 -26.79 2.38 9.31
CA ILE A 636 -26.30 1.53 8.23
C ILE A 636 -24.81 1.82 7.98
N ALA A 637 -23.96 0.84 8.26
CA ALA A 637 -22.55 0.92 7.94
C ALA A 637 -22.30 0.44 6.51
N ALA A 638 -22.15 1.38 5.59
CA ALA A 638 -21.81 1.14 4.19
C ALA A 638 -20.41 1.67 3.85
N VAL A 639 -19.76 1.05 2.85
CA VAL A 639 -18.49 1.54 2.31
C VAL A 639 -18.75 2.44 1.11
N VAL A 640 -18.12 3.60 1.07
CA VAL A 640 -18.11 4.46 -0.12
C VAL A 640 -16.70 4.50 -0.70
N VAL A 641 -16.59 4.48 -2.03
CA VAL A 641 -15.32 4.45 -2.75
C VAL A 641 -15.35 5.49 -3.87
N GLY A 642 -14.25 6.21 -4.03
CA GLY A 642 -14.05 7.20 -5.09
C GLY A 642 -12.60 7.25 -5.55
N TYR A 643 -12.26 8.27 -6.32
CA TYR A 643 -10.88 8.53 -6.73
C TYR A 643 -9.95 8.64 -5.49
N PRO A 644 -8.68 8.19 -5.55
CA PRO A 644 -8.00 7.54 -6.67
C PRO A 644 -8.25 6.03 -6.79
N ALA A 645 -9.03 5.42 -5.89
CA ALA A 645 -9.27 3.97 -5.90
C ALA A 645 -10.11 3.53 -7.11
N THR A 646 -11.10 4.33 -7.51
CA THR A 646 -11.86 4.15 -8.75
C THR A 646 -11.68 5.35 -9.68
N PRO A 647 -11.92 5.20 -11.00
CA PRO A 647 -11.99 6.35 -11.90
C PRO A 647 -12.99 7.41 -11.41
N VAL A 648 -12.74 8.66 -11.78
CA VAL A 648 -13.42 9.88 -11.31
C VAL A 648 -14.94 9.77 -11.38
N ILE A 649 -15.48 9.23 -12.47
CA ILE A 649 -16.92 9.09 -12.73
C ILE A 649 -17.54 7.78 -12.20
N LEU A 650 -16.74 6.90 -11.62
CA LEU A 650 -17.16 5.55 -11.22
C LEU A 650 -17.18 5.37 -9.70
N SER A 651 -17.37 6.46 -8.95
CA SER A 651 -17.58 6.41 -7.51
C SER A 651 -18.85 5.65 -7.16
N ARG A 652 -18.83 4.92 -6.04
CA ARG A 652 -19.86 3.95 -5.68
C ARG A 652 -19.96 3.71 -4.18
N ALA A 653 -21.11 3.22 -3.74
CA ALA A 653 -21.30 2.59 -2.44
C ALA A 653 -21.25 1.07 -2.62
N ARG A 654 -20.52 0.38 -1.74
CA ARG A 654 -20.38 -1.07 -1.75
C ARG A 654 -20.97 -1.66 -0.46
N PHE A 655 -21.81 -2.66 -0.65
CA PHE A 655 -22.42 -3.47 0.39
C PHE A 655 -21.80 -4.87 0.33
N CYS A 656 -21.32 -5.35 1.47
CA CYS A 656 -20.79 -6.70 1.66
C CYS A 656 -21.77 -7.49 2.53
N VAL A 657 -22.43 -8.47 1.92
CA VAL A 657 -23.49 -9.24 2.57
C VAL A 657 -22.92 -10.46 3.29
N SER A 658 -23.46 -10.75 4.46
CA SER A 658 -23.07 -11.85 5.34
C SER A 658 -24.17 -12.89 5.47
N ALA A 659 -23.77 -14.14 5.68
CA ALA A 659 -24.64 -15.22 6.13
C ALA A 659 -25.30 -14.91 7.49
N SER A 660 -24.71 -14.03 8.30
CA SER A 660 -25.25 -13.64 9.61
C SER A 660 -26.31 -12.55 9.54
N HIS A 661 -26.60 -11.98 8.37
CA HIS A 661 -27.68 -11.00 8.22
C HIS A 661 -29.04 -11.69 8.30
N THR A 662 -29.94 -11.06 9.04
CA THR A 662 -31.36 -11.42 9.09
C THR A 662 -32.13 -10.69 8.00
N LYS A 663 -33.29 -11.22 7.62
CA LYS A 663 -34.15 -10.57 6.63
C LYS A 663 -34.59 -9.19 7.12
N GLU A 664 -34.86 -9.04 8.41
CA GLU A 664 -35.27 -7.78 9.04
C GLU A 664 -34.19 -6.71 8.93
N GLN A 665 -32.91 -7.09 9.07
CA GLN A 665 -31.78 -6.17 8.85
C GLN A 665 -31.67 -5.75 7.38
N LEU A 666 -31.90 -6.66 6.44
CA LEU A 666 -31.89 -6.33 5.01
C LEU A 666 -33.08 -5.44 4.64
N ASP A 667 -34.27 -5.69 5.21
CA ASP A 667 -35.46 -4.85 5.02
C ASP A 667 -35.22 -3.43 5.56
N ALA A 668 -34.65 -3.30 6.76
CA ALA A 668 -34.27 -2.01 7.34
C ALA A 668 -33.22 -1.28 6.48
N THR A 669 -32.27 -2.01 5.91
CA THR A 669 -31.28 -1.46 4.97
C THR A 669 -31.96 -0.92 3.72
N LEU A 670 -32.88 -1.66 3.12
CA LEU A 670 -33.57 -1.26 1.90
C LEU A 670 -34.41 0.00 2.12
N GLU A 671 -35.16 0.09 3.23
CA GLU A 671 -35.92 1.29 3.55
C GLU A 671 -35.00 2.50 3.83
N ALA A 672 -33.90 2.30 4.57
CA ALA A 672 -32.92 3.37 4.77
C ALA A 672 -32.31 3.84 3.44
N VAL A 673 -31.86 2.92 2.60
CA VAL A 673 -31.24 3.25 1.30
C VAL A 673 -32.23 3.94 0.36
N LYS A 674 -33.52 3.59 0.40
CA LYS A 674 -34.60 4.25 -0.37
C LYS A 674 -34.86 5.69 0.08
N GLU A 675 -34.68 6.00 1.36
CA GLU A 675 -34.73 7.39 1.81
C GLU A 675 -33.48 8.14 1.37
N VAL A 676 -32.31 7.55 1.60
CA VAL A 676 -31.01 8.16 1.25
C VAL A 676 -30.89 8.37 -0.26
N SER A 677 -31.40 7.46 -1.10
CA SER A 677 -31.34 7.58 -2.56
C SER A 677 -32.03 8.84 -3.07
N LYS A 678 -33.14 9.23 -2.43
CA LYS A 678 -33.90 10.44 -2.74
C LYS A 678 -33.22 11.69 -2.23
N ILE A 679 -32.63 11.64 -1.03
CA ILE A 679 -31.91 12.77 -0.41
C ILE A 679 -30.67 13.12 -1.22
N VAL A 680 -29.93 12.10 -1.68
CA VAL A 680 -28.66 12.26 -2.41
C VAL A 680 -28.88 12.33 -3.92
N ASP A 681 -30.10 12.09 -4.38
CA ASP A 681 -30.52 12.12 -5.79
C ASP A 681 -29.69 11.16 -6.68
N ILE A 682 -29.67 9.87 -6.33
CA ILE A 682 -28.87 8.85 -7.04
C ILE A 682 -29.72 7.83 -7.82
N GLU A 683 -30.99 8.15 -8.05
CA GLU A 683 -31.93 7.33 -8.82
C GLU A 683 -31.77 7.60 -10.33
N TYR A 684 -30.57 7.33 -10.87
CA TYR A 684 -30.21 7.57 -12.27
C TYR A 684 -30.94 6.68 -13.29
N GLY A 685 -31.86 5.82 -12.84
CA GLY A 685 -32.51 4.80 -13.64
C GLY A 685 -31.85 3.42 -13.48
N ASN A 686 -32.69 2.38 -13.47
CA ASN A 686 -32.22 1.00 -13.44
C ASN A 686 -31.61 0.60 -14.79
N ASN A 687 -30.33 0.18 -14.79
CA ASN A 687 -29.62 -0.31 -15.97
C ASN A 687 -29.57 -1.85 -16.06
N THR A 688 -30.12 -2.56 -15.08
CA THR A 688 -30.00 -4.02 -14.97
C THR A 688 -31.38 -4.67 -15.01
N ASN A 689 -31.65 -5.37 -16.10
CA ASN A 689 -32.80 -6.26 -16.20
C ASN A 689 -32.48 -7.58 -15.48
N GLU A 690 -33.29 -7.96 -14.50
CA GLU A 690 -33.13 -9.20 -13.74
C GLU A 690 -33.09 -10.44 -14.66
N SER A 691 -33.91 -10.47 -15.72
CA SER A 691 -33.90 -11.59 -16.67
C SER A 691 -32.58 -11.67 -17.44
N ALA A 692 -31.99 -10.53 -17.79
CA ALA A 692 -30.69 -10.46 -18.46
C ALA A 692 -29.57 -10.88 -17.52
N ALA A 693 -29.62 -10.46 -16.24
CA ALA A 693 -28.65 -10.89 -15.23
C ALA A 693 -28.68 -12.41 -14.98
N ARG A 694 -29.88 -13.02 -14.92
CA ARG A 694 -30.05 -14.47 -14.82
C ARG A 694 -29.56 -15.20 -16.07
N ALA A 695 -29.84 -14.67 -17.26
CA ALA A 695 -29.34 -15.21 -18.51
C ALA A 695 -27.80 -15.17 -18.57
N TYR A 696 -27.18 -14.06 -18.15
CA TYR A 696 -25.73 -13.94 -18.09
C TYR A 696 -25.10 -14.90 -17.08
N ARG A 697 -25.68 -15.03 -15.88
CA ARG A 697 -25.23 -16.01 -14.89
C ARG A 697 -25.31 -17.45 -15.45
N THR A 698 -26.34 -17.76 -16.22
CA THR A 698 -26.50 -19.07 -16.91
C THR A 698 -25.41 -19.23 -17.97
N TYR A 699 -25.18 -18.21 -18.79
CA TYR A 699 -24.10 -18.18 -19.77
C TYR A 699 -22.72 -18.47 -19.15
N LEU A 700 -22.38 -17.84 -18.02
CA LEU A 700 -21.11 -18.09 -17.32
C LEU A 700 -20.94 -19.56 -16.89
N SER A 701 -22.04 -20.25 -16.57
CA SER A 701 -22.03 -21.67 -16.21
C SER A 701 -21.98 -22.61 -17.43
N GLU A 702 -22.59 -22.23 -18.55
CA GLU A 702 -22.78 -23.09 -19.71
C GLU A 702 -21.75 -22.84 -20.83
N ALA A 703 -20.95 -21.77 -20.73
CA ALA A 703 -19.93 -21.45 -21.73
C ALA A 703 -19.01 -22.66 -22.01
N PRO A 704 -18.79 -23.03 -23.28
CA PRO A 704 -18.05 -24.23 -23.62
C PRO A 704 -16.58 -24.11 -23.18
N ILE A 705 -16.01 -25.21 -22.67
CA ILE A 705 -14.58 -25.31 -22.39
C ILE A 705 -13.87 -25.92 -23.60
N ILE A 706 -13.01 -25.13 -24.25
CA ILE A 706 -12.12 -25.63 -25.29
C ILE A 706 -10.92 -26.30 -24.62
N THR A 707 -10.70 -27.58 -24.88
CA THR A 707 -9.58 -28.35 -24.29
C THR A 707 -8.40 -28.51 -25.24
N ASN A 708 -8.65 -28.49 -26.55
CA ASN A 708 -7.61 -28.71 -27.56
C ASN A 708 -6.82 -27.43 -27.85
N PRO A 709 -5.47 -27.52 -27.93
CA PRO A 709 -4.65 -26.42 -28.41
C PRO A 709 -5.01 -25.98 -29.82
N LEU A 710 -4.70 -24.73 -30.15
CA LEU A 710 -4.84 -24.19 -31.50
C LEU A 710 -4.00 -25.02 -32.50
N PRO A 711 -4.57 -25.45 -33.64
CA PRO A 711 -3.81 -26.23 -34.64
C PRO A 711 -2.57 -25.50 -35.15
N GLY A 712 -1.43 -26.18 -35.16
CA GLY A 712 -0.15 -25.65 -35.63
C GLY A 712 0.56 -24.71 -34.64
N LEU A 713 0.00 -24.50 -33.44
CA LEU A 713 0.59 -23.68 -32.38
C LEU A 713 2.00 -24.16 -32.01
N GLU A 714 2.21 -25.47 -31.95
CA GLU A 714 3.48 -26.12 -31.63
C GLU A 714 4.64 -25.76 -32.57
N THR A 715 4.34 -25.25 -33.77
CA THR A 715 5.37 -24.85 -34.74
C THR A 715 6.06 -23.54 -34.39
N TYR A 716 5.46 -22.72 -33.53
CA TYR A 716 5.98 -21.40 -33.14
C TYR A 716 5.83 -21.06 -31.65
N TRP A 717 5.03 -21.82 -30.89
CA TRP A 717 4.80 -21.62 -29.47
C TRP A 717 4.81 -22.95 -28.70
N ASN A 718 5.74 -23.05 -27.76
CA ASN A 718 5.79 -24.11 -26.78
C ASN A 718 6.25 -23.50 -25.44
N PRO A 719 5.37 -23.37 -24.44
CA PRO A 719 5.73 -22.74 -23.17
C PRO A 719 6.74 -23.59 -22.40
N GLU A 720 7.68 -22.94 -21.71
CA GLU A 720 8.47 -23.58 -20.67
C GLU A 720 7.55 -24.02 -19.50
N PRO A 721 7.94 -25.04 -18.71
CA PRO A 721 7.23 -25.41 -17.49
C PRO A 721 6.97 -24.22 -16.55
N LEU A 722 5.88 -24.30 -15.78
CA LEU A 722 5.46 -23.21 -14.87
C LEU A 722 6.58 -22.80 -13.92
N VAL A 723 7.29 -23.80 -13.40
CA VAL A 723 8.48 -23.68 -12.56
C VAL A 723 9.61 -24.55 -13.12
N PRO A 724 10.88 -24.22 -12.83
CA PRO A 724 12.04 -25.04 -13.18
C PRO A 724 11.92 -26.52 -12.82
N ASN A 725 12.39 -27.40 -13.71
CA ASN A 725 12.60 -28.80 -13.37
C ASN A 725 13.80 -28.94 -12.43
N TYR A 726 13.60 -29.67 -11.34
CA TYR A 726 14.66 -29.99 -10.38
C TYR A 726 15.14 -31.42 -10.56
N THR A 727 16.45 -31.62 -10.45
CA THR A 727 17.09 -32.95 -10.38
C THR A 727 16.67 -33.70 -9.12
N ASP A 728 16.78 -35.03 -9.10
CA ASP A 728 16.35 -35.83 -7.94
C ASP A 728 17.13 -35.48 -6.66
N THR A 729 18.42 -35.16 -6.77
CA THR A 729 19.23 -34.63 -5.66
C THR A 729 18.72 -33.27 -5.16
N GLU A 730 18.32 -32.37 -6.07
CA GLU A 730 17.69 -31.11 -5.69
C GLU A 730 16.31 -31.33 -5.05
N ARG A 731 15.56 -32.36 -5.45
CA ARG A 731 14.27 -32.76 -4.84
C ARG A 731 14.44 -33.36 -3.44
N GLU A 732 15.48 -34.15 -3.21
CA GLU A 732 15.79 -34.68 -1.87
C GLU A 732 16.26 -33.56 -0.92
N SER A 733 17.01 -32.56 -1.43
CA SER A 733 17.33 -31.35 -0.67
C SER A 733 16.11 -30.48 -0.34
N LEU A 734 15.05 -30.55 -1.16
CA LEU A 734 13.78 -29.82 -0.97
C LEU A 734 12.97 -30.40 0.19
N SER A 735 12.79 -31.71 0.21
CA SER A 735 12.01 -32.40 1.24
C SER A 735 12.67 -32.29 2.62
N SER A 736 14.00 -32.35 2.67
CA SER A 736 14.80 -32.25 3.90
C SER A 736 14.88 -30.83 4.48
N LYS A 737 14.92 -29.77 3.65
CA LYS A 737 14.84 -28.37 4.11
C LYS A 737 13.44 -27.94 4.53
N SER A 738 12.41 -28.70 4.15
CA SER A 738 10.99 -28.36 4.39
C SER A 738 10.46 -28.81 5.77
N THR A 739 11.26 -29.47 6.62
CA THR A 739 10.70 -30.31 7.71
C THR A 739 11.40 -30.27 9.07
N SER A 740 12.11 -29.20 9.44
CA SER A 740 12.42 -28.97 10.87
C SER A 740 11.19 -28.46 11.64
N ALA A 741 10.09 -29.22 11.62
CA ALA A 741 8.97 -28.97 12.50
C ALA A 741 9.47 -29.11 13.93
N THR A 742 9.48 -28.00 14.68
CA THR A 742 9.76 -28.06 16.10
C THR A 742 8.47 -28.55 16.78
N SER A 743 8.54 -29.73 17.37
CA SER A 743 7.44 -30.39 18.07
C SER A 743 7.34 -29.93 19.52
N SER A 744 7.75 -28.71 19.85
CA SER A 744 7.80 -28.24 21.24
C SER A 744 6.53 -27.48 21.60
N PRO A 745 5.61 -28.05 22.40
CA PRO A 745 4.66 -27.27 23.20
C PRO A 745 5.41 -26.22 24.05
N ARG A 746 4.69 -25.19 24.51
CA ARG A 746 5.16 -24.18 25.50
C ARG A 746 5.96 -24.75 26.68
N ASP A 747 5.72 -26.00 27.03
CA ASP A 747 6.28 -26.74 28.15
C ASP A 747 7.76 -27.13 27.95
N GLY A 748 8.30 -26.99 26.73
CA GLY A 748 9.63 -27.52 26.39
C GLY A 748 9.72 -29.06 26.43
N ARG A 749 8.59 -29.75 26.65
CA ARG A 749 8.50 -31.21 26.59
C ARG A 749 7.79 -31.59 25.31
N SER A 750 8.53 -32.18 24.37
CA SER A 750 7.97 -32.78 23.17
C SER A 750 6.78 -33.67 23.52
N SER A 751 5.61 -33.39 22.94
CA SER A 751 4.50 -34.33 22.97
C SER A 751 4.82 -35.45 21.98
N GLU A 752 5.03 -36.66 22.51
CA GLU A 752 4.98 -37.98 21.85
C GLU A 752 5.14 -37.97 20.32
N SER A 753 6.39 -37.82 19.86
CA SER A 753 6.83 -38.32 18.56
C SER A 753 7.61 -39.61 18.76
N GLU A 754 7.44 -40.58 17.86
CA GLU A 754 8.02 -41.95 17.88
C GLU A 754 9.57 -42.03 17.87
N ASP A 755 10.28 -40.91 18.03
CA ASP A 755 11.74 -40.86 18.18
C ASP A 755 12.13 -40.57 19.65
N GLU A 756 12.14 -41.61 20.49
CA GLU A 756 12.50 -41.57 21.92
C GLU A 756 14.00 -41.29 22.21
N ARG A 757 14.76 -40.58 21.37
CA ARG A 757 16.23 -40.40 21.55
C ARG A 757 16.85 -39.07 21.12
N ARG A 758 16.23 -37.92 21.38
CA ARG A 758 16.96 -36.64 21.25
C ARG A 758 16.81 -35.77 22.50
N ASP A 759 17.93 -35.57 23.18
CA ASP A 759 18.10 -34.64 24.30
C ASP A 759 17.62 -33.23 23.92
N SER A 760 17.06 -32.49 24.87
CA SER A 760 16.51 -31.14 24.63
C SER A 760 17.64 -30.18 24.23
N LEU A 761 17.66 -29.72 22.98
CA LEU A 761 18.62 -28.73 22.50
C LEU A 761 18.39 -27.37 23.19
N VAL A 762 19.47 -26.65 23.47
CA VAL A 762 19.40 -25.23 23.87
C VAL A 762 19.24 -24.40 22.60
N ASP A 763 18.08 -23.76 22.47
CA ASP A 763 17.72 -23.02 21.27
C ASP A 763 18.31 -21.61 21.26
N PHE A 764 19.25 -21.37 20.35
CA PHE A 764 19.81 -20.07 19.95
C PHE A 764 19.49 -19.75 18.48
N ALA A 765 18.49 -20.41 17.88
CA ALA A 765 18.14 -20.25 16.47
C ALA A 765 16.88 -19.39 16.28
N THR A 766 15.92 -19.47 17.20
CA THR A 766 14.67 -18.70 17.14
C THR A 766 14.84 -17.26 17.62
N ILE A 767 14.29 -16.32 16.82
CA ILE A 767 14.31 -14.87 17.08
C ILE A 767 13.20 -14.52 18.10
N ASP A 768 13.44 -14.75 19.39
CA ASP A 768 12.50 -14.44 20.48
C ASP A 768 13.22 -13.79 21.67
N PRO A 769 13.77 -12.57 21.51
CA PRO A 769 14.76 -12.03 22.44
C PRO A 769 14.22 -11.82 23.86
N LEU A 770 12.93 -11.50 24.01
CA LEU A 770 12.28 -11.37 25.32
C LEU A 770 11.63 -12.66 25.81
N SER A 771 11.81 -13.79 25.10
CA SER A 771 11.23 -15.09 25.41
C SER A 771 9.69 -15.05 25.54
N LEU A 772 9.02 -14.20 24.76
CA LEU A 772 7.56 -14.00 24.82
C LEU A 772 6.80 -15.01 23.96
N GLN A 773 7.41 -15.58 22.92
CA GLN A 773 6.81 -16.72 22.23
C GLN A 773 6.81 -17.96 23.13
N HIS A 774 7.97 -18.27 23.72
CA HIS A 774 8.15 -19.49 24.51
C HIS A 774 7.59 -19.39 25.92
N LYS A 775 7.82 -18.27 26.60
CA LYS A 775 7.44 -18.04 28.00
C LYS A 775 6.75 -16.68 28.17
N PRO A 776 5.60 -16.43 27.53
CA PRO A 776 4.85 -15.20 27.72
C PRO A 776 4.32 -15.08 29.15
N ASP A 777 4.13 -13.85 29.61
CA ASP A 777 3.53 -13.59 30.91
C ASP A 777 2.02 -13.91 30.87
N GLU A 778 1.53 -14.61 31.90
CA GLU A 778 0.13 -15.06 31.96
C GLU A 778 -0.89 -13.90 31.89
N LYS A 779 -0.50 -12.71 32.41
CA LYS A 779 -1.32 -11.49 32.29
C LYS A 779 -1.50 -11.06 30.84
N LEU A 780 -0.42 -11.08 30.04
CA LEU A 780 -0.47 -10.74 28.61
C LEU A 780 -1.31 -11.77 27.84
N MET A 781 -1.18 -13.06 28.21
CA MET A 781 -2.01 -14.12 27.64
C MET A 781 -3.50 -13.95 27.93
N GLU A 782 -3.85 -13.55 29.15
CA GLU A 782 -5.24 -13.27 29.48
C GLU A 782 -5.79 -12.06 28.73
N VAL A 783 -4.97 -11.03 28.49
CA VAL A 783 -5.34 -9.90 27.62
C VAL A 783 -5.71 -10.41 26.22
N ALA A 784 -4.86 -11.23 25.59
CA ALA A 784 -5.16 -11.80 24.28
C ALA A 784 -6.44 -12.66 24.28
N ARG A 785 -6.61 -13.54 25.28
CA ARG A 785 -7.82 -14.37 25.43
C ARG A 785 -9.08 -13.53 25.60
N SER A 786 -9.02 -12.47 26.40
CA SER A 786 -10.16 -11.58 26.64
C SER A 786 -10.62 -10.92 25.33
N VAL A 787 -9.69 -10.47 24.49
CA VAL A 787 -10.01 -9.87 23.18
C VAL A 787 -10.58 -10.92 22.24
N VAL A 788 -10.01 -12.12 22.18
CA VAL A 788 -10.53 -13.22 21.34
C VAL A 788 -11.96 -13.62 21.76
N ARG A 789 -12.25 -13.70 23.06
CA ARG A 789 -13.59 -14.00 23.58
C ARG A 789 -14.60 -12.90 23.24
N ALA A 790 -14.18 -11.64 23.28
CA ALA A 790 -15.04 -10.48 23.04
C ALA A 790 -15.26 -10.15 21.55
N LYS A 791 -14.24 -10.36 20.71
CA LYS A 791 -14.20 -9.83 19.34
C LYS A 791 -13.97 -10.87 18.25
N GLY A 792 -13.62 -12.10 18.61
CA GLY A 792 -13.12 -13.08 17.65
C GLY A 792 -11.67 -12.80 17.25
N VAL A 793 -11.23 -13.41 16.14
CA VAL A 793 -9.82 -13.39 15.72
C VAL A 793 -9.57 -12.39 14.59
N GLY A 794 -10.35 -12.42 13.50
CA GLY A 794 -10.10 -11.61 12.30
C GLY A 794 -10.90 -10.30 12.26
N ALA A 795 -10.24 -9.21 11.87
CA ALA A 795 -10.88 -7.89 11.70
C ALA A 795 -11.81 -7.79 10.46
N CYS A 796 -11.72 -8.73 9.53
CA CYS A 796 -12.60 -8.85 8.36
C CYS A 796 -12.69 -7.60 7.46
N GLY A 797 -11.64 -6.78 7.39
CA GLY A 797 -11.61 -5.61 6.52
C GLY A 797 -10.29 -4.85 6.56
N PRO A 798 -10.03 -4.01 5.54
CA PRO A 798 -8.88 -3.13 5.52
C PRO A 798 -9.10 -1.90 6.39
N ARG A 799 -7.99 -1.29 6.80
CA ARG A 799 -7.97 -0.09 7.66
C ARG A 799 -8.74 1.08 7.06
N GLY A 800 -8.67 1.25 5.74
CA GLY A 800 -9.39 2.25 4.95
C GLY A 800 -10.92 2.25 5.10
N PHE A 801 -11.50 1.12 5.50
CA PHE A 801 -12.94 0.94 5.65
C PHE A 801 -13.33 0.80 7.13
N TYR A 802 -13.84 -0.38 7.52
CA TYR A 802 -14.27 -0.71 8.88
C TYR A 802 -13.40 -1.84 9.47
N GLY A 803 -12.17 -2.00 8.98
CA GLY A 803 -11.21 -2.97 9.51
C GLY A 803 -10.44 -2.49 10.73
N THR A 804 -10.44 -1.18 11.01
CA THR A 804 -9.79 -0.61 12.19
C THR A 804 -10.62 -0.87 13.44
N THR A 805 -9.99 -1.40 14.49
CA THR A 805 -10.60 -1.56 15.82
C THR A 805 -9.92 -0.63 16.83
N VAL A 806 -10.50 -0.48 18.02
CA VAL A 806 -9.87 0.29 19.11
C VAL A 806 -8.50 -0.25 19.54
N GLU A 807 -8.27 -1.57 19.45
CA GLU A 807 -6.97 -2.19 19.75
C GLU A 807 -5.87 -1.75 18.79
N HIS A 808 -6.23 -1.48 17.53
CA HIS A 808 -5.29 -0.95 16.55
C HIS A 808 -4.87 0.48 16.89
N LEU A 809 -5.83 1.32 17.27
CA LEU A 809 -5.56 2.70 17.69
C LEU A 809 -4.75 2.73 19.00
N ASP A 810 -5.04 1.80 19.91
CA ASP A 810 -4.31 1.64 21.18
C ASP A 810 -2.85 1.27 20.93
N LEU A 811 -2.59 0.36 19.99
CA LEU A 811 -1.24 -0.02 19.59
C LEU A 811 -0.49 1.14 18.91
N GLU A 812 -1.12 1.83 17.96
CA GLU A 812 -0.51 2.99 17.29
C GLU A 812 -0.11 4.07 18.30
N LYS A 813 -0.97 4.32 19.29
CA LYS A 813 -0.67 5.22 20.40
C LYS A 813 0.48 4.71 21.27
N ALA A 814 0.46 3.43 21.64
CA ALA A 814 1.52 2.82 22.44
C ALA A 814 2.88 2.92 21.76
N ILE A 815 2.95 2.70 20.44
CA ILE A 815 4.18 2.85 19.65
C ILE A 815 4.68 4.30 19.68
N SER A 816 3.82 5.28 19.41
CA SER A 816 4.23 6.69 19.40
C SER A 816 4.69 7.16 20.78
N GLU A 817 4.02 6.74 21.86
CA GLU A 817 4.40 7.06 23.24
C GLU A 817 5.72 6.37 23.63
N PHE A 818 5.89 5.10 23.24
CA PHE A 818 7.10 4.33 23.51
C PHE A 818 8.32 4.95 22.84
N LEU A 819 8.21 5.35 21.57
CA LEU A 819 9.31 5.91 20.78
C LEU A 819 9.46 7.44 20.93
N GLY A 820 8.50 8.13 21.54
CA GLY A 820 8.51 9.60 21.64
C GLY A 820 8.34 10.30 20.28
N THR A 821 7.60 9.69 19.35
CA THR A 821 7.27 10.26 18.04
C THR A 821 5.86 10.86 18.02
N GLU A 822 5.52 11.65 16.99
CA GLU A 822 4.19 12.28 16.91
C GLU A 822 3.08 11.28 16.59
N ALA A 823 3.38 10.27 15.77
CA ALA A 823 2.41 9.28 15.34
C ALA A 823 3.07 7.97 14.88
N ALA A 824 2.27 6.92 14.84
CA ALA A 824 2.64 5.64 14.24
C ALA A 824 1.49 5.07 13.40
N ILE A 825 1.83 4.13 12.52
CA ILE A 825 0.90 3.34 11.69
C ILE A 825 1.31 1.88 11.71
N VAL A 826 0.32 0.98 11.80
CA VAL A 826 0.56 -0.46 11.92
C VAL A 826 0.15 -1.21 10.65
N TYR A 827 1.05 -2.06 10.18
CA TYR A 827 0.88 -3.01 9.07
C TYR A 827 0.64 -4.43 9.61
N SER A 828 -0.13 -5.22 8.87
CA SER A 828 -0.49 -6.60 9.28
C SER A 828 0.64 -7.61 9.19
N HIS A 829 1.76 -7.24 8.58
CA HIS A 829 2.92 -8.11 8.39
C HIS A 829 4.18 -7.27 8.17
N HIS A 830 5.28 -7.61 8.85
CA HIS A 830 6.51 -6.82 8.76
C HIS A 830 7.11 -6.83 7.33
N THR A 831 7.13 -7.98 6.65
CA THR A 831 7.76 -8.12 5.31
C THR A 831 7.31 -7.16 4.21
N VAL A 832 6.11 -6.59 4.34
CA VAL A 832 5.57 -5.61 3.39
C VAL A 832 5.61 -4.18 3.91
N SER A 833 6.09 -3.97 5.15
CA SER A 833 6.17 -2.65 5.78
C SER A 833 7.18 -1.77 5.04
N ASP A 834 8.46 -2.19 4.92
CA ASP A 834 9.49 -1.41 4.21
C ASP A 834 9.10 -1.12 2.77
N SER A 835 8.66 -2.17 2.06
CA SER A 835 8.29 -2.03 0.66
C SER A 835 7.10 -1.09 0.47
N SER A 836 6.14 -1.09 1.39
CA SER A 836 5.00 -0.14 1.38
C SER A 836 5.41 1.27 1.73
N VAL A 837 6.27 1.45 2.74
CA VAL A 837 6.76 2.76 3.21
C VAL A 837 7.61 3.40 2.11
N ILE A 838 8.63 2.69 1.60
CA ILE A 838 9.54 3.19 0.57
C ILE A 838 8.76 3.55 -0.70
N GLN A 839 7.81 2.72 -1.14
CA GLN A 839 6.99 3.03 -2.32
C GLN A 839 6.09 4.27 -2.12
N ALA A 840 5.64 4.54 -0.89
CA ALA A 840 4.83 5.72 -0.59
C ALA A 840 5.61 7.03 -0.72
N PHE A 841 6.91 7.01 -0.41
CA PHE A 841 7.76 8.20 -0.35
C PHE A 841 8.73 8.32 -1.51
N ILE A 842 9.53 7.31 -1.82
CA ILE A 842 10.62 7.39 -2.80
C ILE A 842 10.08 7.25 -4.23
N THR A 843 10.62 8.06 -5.14
CA THR A 843 10.25 8.10 -6.56
C THR A 843 11.44 7.89 -7.48
N LYS A 844 11.16 7.70 -8.78
CA LYS A 844 12.18 7.53 -9.83
C LYS A 844 13.20 8.68 -9.97
N ASN A 845 12.90 9.86 -9.42
CA ASN A 845 13.73 11.06 -9.52
C ASN A 845 14.57 11.31 -8.26
N ASP A 846 14.32 10.58 -7.17
CA ASP A 846 15.06 10.73 -5.92
C ASP A 846 16.45 10.07 -6.02
N PHE A 847 17.30 10.41 -5.06
CA PHE A 847 18.62 9.85 -4.86
C PHE A 847 18.59 9.06 -3.55
N ALA A 848 19.09 7.82 -3.57
CA ALA A 848 19.08 6.93 -2.43
C ALA A 848 20.50 6.43 -2.15
N ILE A 849 21.03 6.79 -1.00
CA ILE A 849 22.25 6.21 -0.43
C ILE A 849 21.80 5.10 0.51
N VAL A 850 22.19 3.86 0.20
CA VAL A 850 21.67 2.66 0.86
C VAL A 850 22.84 1.91 1.47
N HIS A 851 22.71 1.52 2.74
CA HIS A 851 23.71 0.67 3.38
C HIS A 851 23.91 -0.63 2.59
N LYS A 852 25.16 -1.07 2.41
CA LYS A 852 25.51 -2.26 1.61
C LYS A 852 24.83 -3.55 2.06
N ASP A 853 24.45 -3.59 3.33
CA ASP A 853 23.83 -4.73 4.01
C ASP A 853 22.33 -4.53 4.24
N ALA A 854 21.69 -3.61 3.50
CA ALA A 854 20.25 -3.37 3.59
C ALA A 854 19.43 -4.65 3.45
N ASN A 855 18.41 -4.79 4.29
CA ASN A 855 17.54 -5.96 4.28
C ASN A 855 16.76 -6.17 2.96
N ALA A 856 16.24 -7.39 2.74
CA ALA A 856 15.55 -7.77 1.51
C ALA A 856 14.23 -7.01 1.26
N HIS A 857 13.55 -6.57 2.33
CA HIS A 857 12.30 -5.81 2.25
C HIS A 857 12.55 -4.37 1.79
N MET A 858 13.63 -3.74 2.29
CA MET A 858 14.12 -2.44 1.84
C MET A 858 14.52 -2.48 0.36
N CYS A 859 15.30 -3.49 -0.04
CA CYS A 859 15.65 -3.72 -1.44
C CYS A 859 14.42 -3.88 -2.34
N THR A 860 13.39 -4.59 -1.86
CA THR A 860 12.10 -4.73 -2.56
C THR A 860 11.41 -3.38 -2.72
N GLY A 861 11.36 -2.55 -1.67
CA GLY A 861 10.81 -1.20 -1.73
C GLY A 861 11.51 -0.31 -2.75
N LEU A 862 12.84 -0.33 -2.77
CA LEU A 862 13.65 0.41 -3.75
C LEU A 862 13.32 -0.02 -5.18
N ASN A 863 13.22 -1.33 -5.46
CA ASN A 863 12.84 -1.83 -6.77
C ASN A 863 11.42 -1.37 -7.17
N LEU A 864 10.46 -1.48 -6.26
CA LEU A 864 9.07 -1.05 -6.48
C LEU A 864 8.92 0.46 -6.70
N SER A 865 9.78 1.28 -6.07
CA SER A 865 9.81 2.74 -6.24
C SER A 865 10.35 3.18 -7.62
N ARG A 866 11.09 2.29 -8.30
CA ARG A 866 11.80 2.57 -9.57
C ARG A 866 12.81 3.72 -9.47
N VAL A 867 13.32 4.00 -8.27
CA VAL A 867 14.43 4.93 -8.06
C VAL A 867 15.62 4.52 -8.94
N LYS A 868 16.22 5.50 -9.61
CA LYS A 868 17.31 5.26 -10.58
C LYS A 868 18.68 5.55 -10.01
N ASN A 869 18.77 6.51 -9.10
CA ASN A 869 20.02 6.99 -8.55
C ASN A 869 20.27 6.32 -7.20
N ILE A 870 20.60 5.03 -7.21
CA ILE A 870 20.98 4.29 -5.99
C ILE A 870 22.50 4.29 -5.89
N THR A 871 23.03 4.61 -4.71
CA THR A 871 24.44 4.43 -4.37
C THR A 871 24.53 3.61 -3.10
N TRP A 872 25.42 2.63 -3.11
CA TRP A 872 25.63 1.74 -1.97
C TRP A 872 26.78 2.26 -1.13
N TRP A 873 26.60 2.24 0.18
CA TRP A 873 27.54 2.74 1.17
C TRP A 873 28.05 1.60 2.06
N SER A 874 29.35 1.57 2.36
CA SER A 874 29.98 0.47 3.09
C SER A 874 29.67 0.40 4.60
N GLY A 875 29.11 1.46 5.19
CA GLY A 875 28.97 1.61 6.64
C GLY A 875 30.03 2.52 7.27
N ASP A 876 31.05 2.94 6.51
CA ASP A 876 32.06 3.91 6.97
C ASP A 876 31.55 5.36 6.96
N ILE A 877 31.49 6.02 8.12
CA ILE A 877 30.88 7.36 8.23
C ILE A 877 31.57 8.41 7.34
N ASP A 878 32.90 8.37 7.19
CA ASP A 878 33.63 9.32 6.34
C ASP A 878 33.29 9.14 4.85
N GLU A 879 33.03 7.90 4.43
CA GLU A 879 32.48 7.60 3.10
C GLU A 879 31.06 8.16 2.95
N LEU A 880 30.19 7.97 3.95
CA LEU A 880 28.82 8.48 3.90
C LEU A 880 28.79 9.99 3.72
N ALA A 881 29.57 10.72 4.51
CA ALA A 881 29.66 12.18 4.43
C ALA A 881 30.04 12.64 3.01
N LYS A 882 31.03 12.00 2.38
CA LYS A 882 31.45 12.31 1.00
C LYS A 882 30.37 11.99 -0.03
N LEU A 883 29.69 10.85 0.10
CA LEU A 883 28.61 10.44 -0.79
C LEU A 883 27.41 11.39 -0.71
N VAL A 884 27.00 11.74 0.52
CA VAL A 884 25.90 12.67 0.79
C VAL A 884 26.26 14.06 0.26
N GLU A 885 27.47 14.56 0.51
CA GLU A 885 27.92 15.84 -0.02
C GLU A 885 27.86 15.87 -1.55
N ALA A 886 28.39 14.84 -2.21
CA ALA A 886 28.41 14.74 -3.66
C ALA A 886 26.98 14.72 -4.24
N GLN A 887 26.10 13.86 -3.73
CA GLN A 887 24.73 13.74 -4.23
C GLN A 887 23.87 14.95 -3.89
N SER A 888 24.13 15.64 -2.77
CA SER A 888 23.42 16.88 -2.44
C SER A 888 23.64 17.97 -3.50
N LYS A 889 24.82 17.99 -4.14
CA LYS A 889 25.13 18.91 -5.25
C LYS A 889 24.35 18.50 -6.49
N ASP A 890 24.28 17.21 -6.80
CA ASP A 890 23.50 16.67 -7.93
C ASP A 890 22.01 16.97 -7.78
N VAL A 891 21.46 16.81 -6.57
CA VAL A 891 20.08 17.19 -6.24
C VAL A 891 19.82 18.67 -6.48
N LYS A 892 20.73 19.55 -6.02
CA LYS A 892 20.63 21.00 -6.26
C LYS A 892 20.71 21.35 -7.76
N LEU A 893 21.54 20.64 -8.52
CA LEU A 893 21.71 20.81 -9.97
C LEU A 893 20.52 20.27 -10.77
N ALA A 894 19.83 19.23 -10.28
CA ALA A 894 18.70 18.58 -10.94
C ALA A 894 17.40 19.42 -10.99
N ALA A 895 17.49 20.74 -10.88
CA ALA A 895 16.37 21.68 -10.96
C ALA A 895 15.19 21.37 -10.01
N ARG A 896 15.48 21.04 -8.74
CA ARG A 896 14.53 20.91 -7.61
C ARG A 896 13.54 19.72 -7.63
N ALA A 897 13.72 18.69 -8.46
CA ALA A 897 12.77 17.57 -8.52
C ALA A 897 13.15 16.29 -7.73
N GLY A 898 14.40 16.14 -7.28
CA GLY A 898 14.85 14.95 -6.54
C GLY A 898 15.15 15.26 -5.08
N ARG A 899 14.83 14.34 -4.15
CA ARG A 899 15.26 14.39 -2.74
C ARG A 899 16.38 13.38 -2.51
N LEU A 900 17.19 13.65 -1.50
CA LEU A 900 18.27 12.76 -1.07
C LEU A 900 17.79 11.94 0.14
N TRP A 901 17.92 10.62 0.05
CA TRP A 901 17.54 9.67 1.09
C TRP A 901 18.75 8.85 1.54
N ILE A 902 18.86 8.63 2.84
CA ILE A 902 19.73 7.66 3.48
C ILE A 902 18.84 6.53 3.99
N LEU A 903 19.14 5.29 3.60
CA LEU A 903 18.40 4.10 4.01
C LEU A 903 19.36 3.10 4.64
N MET A 904 19.04 2.63 5.84
CA MET A 904 19.86 1.66 6.57
C MET A 904 19.07 0.85 7.59
N ASP A 905 19.57 -0.33 7.92
CA ASP A 905 19.22 -1.04 9.15
C ASP A 905 20.12 -0.57 10.30
N SER A 906 19.61 -0.64 11.53
CA SER A 906 20.30 -0.14 12.72
C SER A 906 21.41 -1.06 13.27
N ASN A 907 21.37 -2.36 12.95
CA ASN A 907 22.12 -3.43 13.64
C ASN A 907 23.58 -3.66 13.14
N TYR A 908 24.15 -2.69 12.43
CA TYR A 908 25.48 -2.80 11.80
C TYR A 908 26.57 -1.97 12.50
N GLY A 909 26.35 -1.53 13.75
CA GLY A 909 27.35 -0.80 14.53
C GLY A 909 27.72 0.59 13.98
N VAL A 910 26.87 1.15 13.12
CA VAL A 910 27.02 2.52 12.61
C VAL A 910 26.56 3.50 13.69
N ASP A 911 27.39 4.50 13.99
CA ASP A 911 27.03 5.57 14.92
C ASP A 911 25.91 6.44 14.36
N LEU A 912 24.70 6.23 14.88
CA LEU A 912 23.49 6.90 14.39
C LEU A 912 23.53 8.41 14.64
N SER A 913 24.24 8.91 15.67
CA SER A 913 24.31 10.35 15.92
C SER A 913 25.03 11.06 14.78
N GLN A 914 26.10 10.48 14.26
CA GLN A 914 26.86 11.01 13.14
C GLN A 914 26.07 10.96 11.83
N VAL A 915 25.27 9.90 11.62
CA VAL A 915 24.38 9.81 10.45
C VAL A 915 23.33 10.94 10.47
N VAL A 916 22.74 11.21 11.63
CA VAL A 916 21.77 12.31 11.79
C VAL A 916 22.43 13.66 11.56
N GLU A 917 23.63 13.91 12.11
CA GLU A 917 24.39 15.14 11.86
C GLU A 917 24.63 15.36 10.37
N ILE A 918 25.09 14.34 9.64
CA ILE A 918 25.31 14.39 8.18
C ILE A 918 23.98 14.67 7.46
N LYS A 919 22.89 14.00 7.86
CA LYS A 919 21.57 14.24 7.26
C LYS A 919 21.17 15.71 7.41
N GLU A 920 21.33 16.28 8.60
CA GLU A 920 20.91 17.64 8.92
C GLU A 920 21.76 18.68 8.20
N GLU A 921 23.08 18.45 8.11
CA GLU A 921 24.02 19.31 7.39
C GLU A 921 23.66 19.45 5.90
N PHE A 922 23.29 18.34 5.26
CA PHE A 922 23.05 18.30 3.81
C PHE A 922 21.56 18.34 3.42
N GLY A 923 20.64 18.32 4.38
CA GLY A 923 19.19 18.29 4.15
C GLY A 923 18.71 16.98 3.51
N ALA A 924 19.30 15.85 3.90
CA ALA A 924 18.86 14.52 3.48
C ALA A 924 17.73 14.00 4.40
N TYR A 925 16.97 13.02 3.90
CA TYR A 925 16.00 12.28 4.70
C TYR A 925 16.60 10.94 5.15
N LEU A 926 16.26 10.50 6.36
CA LEU A 926 16.69 9.23 6.94
C LEU A 926 15.48 8.31 7.11
N LEU A 927 15.55 7.15 6.45
CA LEU A 927 14.70 6.00 6.72
C LEU A 927 15.54 4.95 7.44
N LEU A 928 15.17 4.64 8.67
CA LEU A 928 15.85 3.67 9.54
C LEU A 928 14.92 2.50 9.79
N ASP A 929 15.36 1.30 9.42
CA ASP A 929 14.73 0.06 9.91
C ASP A 929 15.44 -0.36 11.20
N ASP A 930 14.73 -0.28 12.32
CA ASP A 930 15.21 -0.61 13.65
C ASP A 930 14.56 -1.88 14.22
N THR A 931 14.27 -2.83 13.33
CA THR A 931 13.59 -4.11 13.63
C THR A 931 14.28 -4.94 14.72
N TYR A 932 15.61 -4.94 14.81
CA TYR A 932 16.35 -5.67 15.84
C TYR A 932 16.71 -4.83 17.07
N GLY A 933 16.60 -3.50 17.01
CA GLY A 933 16.85 -2.65 18.17
C GLY A 933 15.59 -2.43 19.01
N ILE A 934 14.45 -2.11 18.39
CA ILE A 934 13.23 -1.74 19.13
C ILE A 934 12.72 -2.94 19.92
N GLY A 935 12.63 -2.76 21.24
CA GLY A 935 12.27 -3.76 22.24
C GLY A 935 13.46 -4.48 22.90
N ALA A 936 14.69 -4.27 22.42
CA ALA A 936 15.89 -4.99 22.88
C ALA A 936 17.07 -4.07 23.25
N VAL A 937 17.26 -2.97 22.53
CA VAL A 937 18.43 -2.08 22.63
C VAL A 937 18.04 -0.76 23.27
N GLY A 938 18.97 -0.16 24.04
CA GLY A 938 18.74 1.06 24.82
C GLY A 938 18.24 0.76 26.24
N GLU A 939 18.40 1.74 27.13
CA GLU A 939 18.06 1.60 28.56
C GLU A 939 16.59 1.16 28.77
N ASN A 940 15.68 1.64 27.93
CA ASN A 940 14.25 1.34 27.99
C ASN A 940 13.78 0.47 26.81
N GLY A 941 14.70 -0.06 26.01
CA GLY A 941 14.38 -0.87 24.84
C GLY A 941 13.86 -0.04 23.66
N ARG A 942 14.12 1.27 23.59
CA ARG A 942 13.58 2.12 22.50
C ARG A 942 14.36 2.01 21.19
N GLY A 943 15.33 1.11 21.12
CA GLY A 943 16.15 0.87 19.94
C GLY A 943 17.42 1.69 19.90
N TYR A 944 18.07 1.71 18.74
CA TYR A 944 19.38 2.33 18.59
C TYR A 944 19.35 3.85 18.67
N CYS A 945 18.20 4.47 18.43
CA CYS A 945 18.00 5.90 18.72
C CYS A 945 18.34 6.21 20.19
N GLU A 946 17.76 5.47 21.14
CA GLU A 946 18.03 5.69 22.56
C GLU A 946 19.48 5.33 22.94
N TYR A 947 20.03 4.24 22.38
CA TYR A 947 21.41 3.83 22.63
C TYR A 947 22.45 4.89 22.24
N TYR A 948 22.29 5.55 21.09
CA TYR A 948 23.18 6.63 20.64
C TYR A 948 22.77 8.02 21.17
N GLY A 949 21.78 8.12 22.05
CA GLY A 949 21.32 9.41 22.58
C GLY A 949 20.63 10.30 21.55
N VAL A 950 20.11 9.70 20.47
CA VAL A 950 19.40 10.37 19.38
C VAL A 950 17.89 10.31 19.62
N PRO A 951 17.17 11.44 19.66
CA PRO A 951 15.71 11.41 19.73
C PRO A 951 15.12 10.72 18.50
N CYS A 952 14.21 9.75 18.66
CA CYS A 952 13.57 9.07 17.52
C CYS A 952 12.87 10.05 16.54
N SER A 953 12.47 11.23 17.02
CA SER A 953 11.91 12.31 16.20
C SER A 953 12.88 12.92 15.18
N SER A 954 14.19 12.68 15.32
CA SER A 954 15.19 13.09 14.33
C SER A 954 15.26 12.12 13.14
N VAL A 955 14.65 10.94 13.23
CA VAL A 955 14.49 10.00 12.10
C VAL A 955 13.18 10.34 11.37
N ASP A 956 13.22 10.50 10.04
CA ASP A 956 12.02 10.91 9.29
C ASP A 956 11.01 9.77 9.14
N LEU A 957 11.53 8.55 8.96
CA LEU A 957 10.77 7.30 8.86
C LEU A 957 11.46 6.22 9.67
N LEU A 958 10.93 5.91 10.85
CA LEU A 958 11.40 4.82 11.69
C LEU A 958 10.52 3.60 11.48
N ILE A 959 11.09 2.50 11.03
CA ILE A 959 10.39 1.23 10.79
C ILE A 959 10.79 0.23 11.87
N GLY A 960 9.85 -0.62 12.29
CA GLY A 960 10.14 -1.71 13.21
C GLY A 960 9.17 -2.87 13.07
N SER A 961 9.55 -4.01 13.65
CA SER A 961 8.75 -5.24 13.66
C SER A 961 8.10 -5.48 15.02
N LEU A 962 6.85 -5.97 15.00
CA LEU A 962 6.16 -6.50 16.18
C LEU A 962 6.37 -8.02 16.32
N GLU A 963 6.95 -8.64 15.29
CA GLU A 963 7.07 -10.10 15.14
C GLU A 963 8.24 -10.68 15.94
N HIS A 964 9.17 -9.86 16.44
CA HIS A 964 10.33 -10.32 17.19
C HIS A 964 10.21 -9.97 18.68
N ALA A 965 10.75 -8.83 19.11
CA ALA A 965 10.84 -8.49 20.54
C ALA A 965 9.48 -8.45 21.25
N PHE A 966 8.40 -8.08 20.56
CA PHE A 966 7.07 -7.97 21.16
C PHE A 966 6.25 -9.26 21.15
N GLY A 967 6.75 -10.34 20.55
CA GLY A 967 6.06 -11.62 20.50
C GLY A 967 4.68 -11.57 19.83
N SER A 968 4.50 -10.70 18.84
CA SER A 968 3.20 -10.40 18.20
C SER A 968 3.26 -10.54 16.67
N GLN A 969 2.31 -9.93 15.96
CA GLN A 969 2.22 -9.95 14.50
C GLN A 969 2.18 -8.54 13.94
N GLY A 970 2.93 -8.29 12.86
CA GLY A 970 2.89 -7.06 12.10
C GLY A 970 4.19 -6.27 12.13
N GLY A 971 4.20 -5.18 11.36
CA GLY A 971 5.24 -4.16 11.40
C GLY A 971 4.62 -2.79 11.61
N PHE A 972 5.44 -1.77 11.87
CA PHE A 972 4.97 -0.41 12.01
C PHE A 972 5.94 0.59 11.39
N CYS A 973 5.42 1.78 11.11
CA CYS A 973 6.21 2.96 10.85
C CYS A 973 5.83 4.06 11.84
N ALA A 974 6.82 4.74 12.40
CA ALA A 974 6.66 5.85 13.34
C ALA A 974 7.45 7.07 12.84
N GLY A 975 6.96 8.27 13.18
CA GLY A 975 7.58 9.52 12.75
C GLY A 975 6.64 10.71 12.93
N GLN A 976 6.79 11.71 12.07
CA GLN A 976 5.93 12.90 12.09
C GLN A 976 4.51 12.59 11.63
N GLN A 977 3.52 13.32 12.17
CA GLN A 977 2.12 13.07 11.90
C GLN A 977 1.76 13.21 10.41
N THR A 978 2.36 14.17 9.71
CA THR A 978 2.16 14.42 8.26
C THR A 978 2.64 13.25 7.41
N THR A 979 3.81 12.71 7.74
CA THR A 979 4.40 11.53 7.11
C THR A 979 3.53 10.29 7.33
N ILE A 980 3.07 10.07 8.57
CA ILE A 980 2.16 8.96 8.87
C ILE A 980 0.82 9.10 8.14
N ASP A 981 0.24 10.31 8.09
CA ASP A 981 -1.01 10.56 7.38
C ASP A 981 -0.90 10.24 5.88
N HIS A 982 0.22 10.58 5.24
CA HIS A 982 0.47 10.26 3.82
C HIS A 982 0.45 8.74 3.59
N GLN A 983 1.00 7.95 4.49
CA GLN A 983 1.01 6.48 4.38
C GLN A 983 -0.40 5.87 4.46
N THR A 984 -1.35 6.50 5.15
CA THR A 984 -2.73 5.98 5.25
C THR A 984 -3.46 5.91 3.91
N LEU A 985 -2.98 6.61 2.88
CA LEU A 985 -3.52 6.61 1.51
C LEU A 985 -2.59 5.98 0.48
N TYR A 986 -1.28 6.03 0.72
CA TYR A 986 -0.29 5.65 -0.27
C TYR A 986 0.56 4.43 0.12
N GLY A 987 0.49 3.98 1.38
CA GLY A 987 1.08 2.73 1.85
C GLY A 987 0.25 1.54 1.37
N SER A 988 0.75 0.80 0.39
CA SER A 988 -0.03 -0.24 -0.29
C SER A 988 -0.47 -1.38 0.62
N GLY A 989 0.46 -1.92 1.41
CA GLY A 989 0.17 -2.99 2.38
C GLY A 989 -0.81 -2.57 3.48
N TYR A 990 -0.91 -1.26 3.78
CA TYR A 990 -1.88 -0.72 4.73
C TYR A 990 -3.27 -0.54 4.09
N CYS A 991 -3.32 0.02 2.88
CA CYS A 991 -4.57 0.40 2.22
C CYS A 991 -5.35 -0.80 1.69
N PHE A 992 -4.64 -1.79 1.14
CA PHE A 992 -5.24 -2.86 0.34
C PHE A 992 -5.19 -4.23 1.02
N SER A 993 -4.76 -4.30 2.27
CA SER A 993 -4.79 -5.55 3.05
C SER A 993 -5.78 -5.49 4.19
N ALA A 994 -6.24 -6.66 4.62
CA ALA A 994 -6.97 -6.78 5.88
C ALA A 994 -6.06 -6.43 7.06
N SER A 995 -6.67 -5.89 8.11
CA SER A 995 -6.01 -5.42 9.33
C SER A 995 -5.51 -6.59 10.19
N SER A 996 -4.55 -6.32 11.06
CA SER A 996 -4.01 -7.29 12.04
C SER A 996 -5.11 -7.87 12.93
N PRO A 997 -4.90 -9.06 13.52
CA PRO A 997 -5.81 -9.59 14.54
C PRO A 997 -5.85 -8.62 15.75
N PRO A 998 -7.05 -8.22 16.24
CA PRO A 998 -7.15 -7.26 17.35
C PRO A 998 -6.43 -7.72 18.63
N ALA A 999 -6.45 -9.02 18.91
CA ALA A 999 -5.76 -9.58 20.07
C ALA A 999 -4.23 -9.45 19.97
N SER A 1000 -3.65 -9.57 18.77
CA SER A 1000 -2.22 -9.34 18.55
C SER A 1000 -1.85 -7.86 18.76
N CYS A 1001 -2.70 -6.94 18.29
CA CYS A 1001 -2.48 -5.51 18.52
C CYS A 1001 -2.51 -5.16 20.01
N LYS A 1002 -3.52 -5.65 20.73
CA LYS A 1002 -3.65 -5.37 22.16
C LYS A 1002 -2.50 -6.01 22.97
N PHE A 1003 -2.10 -7.23 22.62
CA PHE A 1003 -0.95 -7.89 23.25
C PHE A 1003 0.32 -7.06 23.08
N ALA A 1004 0.65 -6.63 21.86
CA ALA A 1004 1.83 -5.81 21.60
C ALA A 1004 1.82 -4.47 22.35
N ALA A 1005 0.65 -3.80 22.42
CA ALA A 1005 0.50 -2.54 23.14
C ALA A 1005 0.78 -2.69 24.64
N GLU A 1006 0.28 -3.76 25.27
CA GLU A 1006 0.55 -4.05 26.68
C GLU A 1006 2.01 -4.48 26.90
N THR A 1007 2.58 -5.29 26.00
CA THR A 1007 4.00 -5.64 26.06
C THR A 1007 4.90 -4.39 26.05
N MET A 1008 4.64 -3.42 25.17
CA MET A 1008 5.40 -2.15 25.11
C MET A 1008 5.32 -1.35 26.41
N ARG A 1009 4.13 -1.26 27.02
CA ARG A 1009 3.92 -0.51 28.27
C ARG A 1009 4.63 -1.14 29.46
N HIS A 1010 4.66 -2.47 29.52
CA HIS A 1010 5.26 -3.22 30.62
C HIS A 1010 6.74 -3.56 30.42
N LEU A 1011 7.32 -3.23 29.25
CA LEU A 1011 8.71 -3.57 28.95
C LEU A 1011 9.69 -2.97 29.98
N GLN A 1012 9.47 -1.70 30.36
CA GLN A 1012 10.33 -0.98 31.31
C GLN A 1012 10.29 -1.57 32.73
N GLU A 1013 9.18 -2.22 33.09
CA GLU A 1013 9.00 -2.85 34.41
C GLU A 1013 9.58 -4.28 34.44
N SER A 1014 10.01 -4.80 33.29
CA SER A 1014 10.40 -6.19 33.12
C SER A 1014 11.90 -6.40 33.30
N GLU A 1015 12.26 -7.36 34.16
CA GLU A 1015 13.64 -7.86 34.27
C GLU A 1015 14.13 -8.58 33.00
N ARG A 1016 13.27 -8.79 31.99
CA ARG A 1016 13.64 -9.47 30.74
C ARG A 1016 14.63 -8.65 29.92
N LEU A 1017 14.45 -7.33 29.83
CA LEU A 1017 15.30 -6.46 29.01
C LEU A 1017 16.74 -6.45 29.54
N GLY A 1018 16.93 -6.19 30.84
CA GLY A 1018 18.27 -6.17 31.44
C GLY A 1018 18.98 -7.53 31.36
N ARG A 1019 18.25 -8.64 31.52
CA ARG A 1019 18.80 -9.99 31.33
C ARG A 1019 19.21 -10.26 29.89
N LEU A 1020 18.36 -9.89 28.92
CA LEU A 1020 18.70 -10.00 27.51
C LEU A 1020 20.00 -9.25 27.20
N GLN A 1021 20.08 -7.98 27.60
CA GLN A 1021 21.24 -7.13 27.32
C GLN A 1021 22.53 -7.71 27.92
N ALA A 1022 22.48 -8.15 29.19
CA ALA A 1022 23.61 -8.82 29.84
C ALA A 1022 24.02 -10.11 29.11
N ASN A 1023 23.04 -10.91 28.67
CA ASN A 1023 23.28 -12.14 27.93
C ASN A 1023 23.92 -11.88 26.55
N VAL A 1024 23.45 -10.84 25.84
CA VAL A 1024 23.99 -10.45 24.52
C VAL A 1024 25.43 -10.00 24.64
N GLU A 1025 25.72 -9.12 25.61
CA GLU A 1025 27.06 -8.64 25.88
C GLU A 1025 28.01 -9.78 26.24
N GLN A 1026 27.56 -10.71 27.10
CA GLN A 1026 28.32 -11.90 27.45
C GLN A 1026 28.66 -12.76 26.22
N LEU A 1027 27.66 -13.09 25.39
CA LEU A 1027 27.91 -13.90 24.20
C LEU A 1027 28.85 -13.18 23.23
N HIS A 1028 28.61 -11.89 22.98
CA HIS A 1028 29.43 -11.09 22.09
C HIS A 1028 30.90 -11.10 22.54
N GLN A 1029 31.16 -10.89 23.83
CA GLN A 1029 32.51 -10.95 24.38
C GLN A 1029 33.13 -12.34 24.22
N CYS A 1030 32.38 -13.42 24.47
CA CYS A 1030 32.86 -14.78 24.24
C CYS A 1030 33.23 -15.03 22.78
N LEU A 1031 32.44 -14.53 21.82
CA LEU A 1031 32.72 -14.67 20.38
C LEU A 1031 33.98 -13.89 19.97
N ILE A 1032 34.16 -12.67 20.49
CA ILE A 1032 35.36 -11.85 20.24
C ILE A 1032 36.61 -12.50 20.85
N ASP A 1033 36.53 -12.98 22.09
CA ASP A 1033 37.64 -13.67 22.78
C ASP A 1033 38.03 -14.97 22.06
N ALA A 1034 37.07 -15.62 21.42
CA ALA A 1034 37.24 -16.79 20.55
C ALA A 1034 37.83 -16.45 19.16
N GLY A 1035 38.08 -15.18 18.85
CA GLY A 1035 38.58 -14.72 17.55
C GLY A 1035 37.56 -14.87 16.41
N ALA A 1036 36.27 -14.97 16.71
CA ALA A 1036 35.22 -15.04 15.71
C ALA A 1036 35.01 -13.67 15.04
N LYS A 1037 34.75 -13.68 13.73
CA LYS A 1037 34.44 -12.45 12.99
C LYS A 1037 32.95 -12.14 13.10
N VAL A 1038 32.60 -11.33 14.09
CA VAL A 1038 31.22 -10.88 14.32
C VAL A 1038 30.91 -9.66 13.45
N ILE A 1039 29.78 -9.68 12.73
CA ILE A 1039 29.34 -8.61 11.82
C ILE A 1039 28.45 -7.59 12.53
N THR A 1040 27.57 -8.08 13.41
CA THR A 1040 26.66 -7.25 14.20
C THR A 1040 27.36 -6.66 15.42
N ASP A 1041 26.84 -5.55 15.93
CA ASP A 1041 27.38 -4.95 17.15
C ASP A 1041 27.04 -5.73 18.43
N SER A 1042 27.62 -5.28 19.55
CA SER A 1042 27.50 -5.90 20.87
C SER A 1042 26.13 -5.74 21.53
N GLN A 1043 25.21 -4.96 20.95
CA GLN A 1043 23.85 -4.76 21.46
C GLN A 1043 22.83 -5.63 20.71
N CYS A 1044 23.12 -6.01 19.47
CA CYS A 1044 22.22 -6.81 18.65
C CYS A 1044 22.02 -8.22 19.22
N PHE A 1045 20.79 -8.59 19.60
CA PHE A 1045 20.54 -9.93 20.12
C PHE A 1045 20.71 -11.06 19.08
N ALA A 1046 20.64 -10.73 17.79
CA ALA A 1046 20.89 -11.63 16.69
C ALA A 1046 22.36 -11.49 16.23
N GLN A 1047 23.27 -12.17 16.92
CA GLN A 1047 24.70 -12.14 16.63
C GLN A 1047 24.99 -12.86 15.30
N ILE A 1048 25.46 -12.13 14.30
CA ILE A 1048 25.83 -12.71 12.99
C ILE A 1048 27.35 -12.89 12.96
N VAL A 1049 27.77 -14.13 12.77
CA VAL A 1049 29.18 -14.53 12.74
C VAL A 1049 29.53 -15.07 11.36
N GLU A 1050 30.64 -14.60 10.80
CA GLU A 1050 31.21 -15.16 9.59
C GLU A 1050 32.03 -16.41 9.90
N VAL A 1051 31.70 -17.49 9.21
CA VAL A 1051 32.29 -18.81 9.38
C VAL A 1051 32.57 -19.47 8.02
N PRO A 1052 33.49 -20.45 7.92
CA PRO A 1052 33.81 -21.08 6.65
C PRO A 1052 32.63 -21.85 6.02
N ASP A 1053 31.86 -22.57 6.85
CA ASP A 1053 30.67 -23.33 6.45
C ASP A 1053 29.63 -23.29 7.58
N ALA A 1054 28.63 -22.43 7.42
CA ALA A 1054 27.59 -22.19 8.42
C ALA A 1054 26.71 -23.42 8.64
N GLN A 1055 26.41 -24.19 7.59
CA GLN A 1055 25.59 -25.40 7.71
C GLN A 1055 26.34 -26.48 8.48
N SER A 1056 27.59 -26.76 8.12
CA SER A 1056 28.40 -27.77 8.82
C SER A 1056 28.61 -27.42 10.30
N ILE A 1057 28.85 -26.14 10.61
CA ILE A 1057 29.01 -25.67 11.99
C ILE A 1057 27.70 -25.78 12.76
N ALA A 1058 26.56 -25.42 12.15
CA ALA A 1058 25.25 -25.57 12.77
C ALA A 1058 24.94 -27.06 13.09
N ASP A 1059 25.30 -27.97 12.19
CA ASP A 1059 25.13 -29.41 12.40
C ASP A 1059 26.07 -29.95 13.50
N SER A 1060 27.29 -29.44 13.61
CA SER A 1060 28.22 -29.77 14.71
C SER A 1060 27.69 -29.28 16.05
N LEU A 1061 27.33 -28.00 16.15
CA LEU A 1061 26.76 -27.41 17.37
C LEU A 1061 25.49 -28.13 17.81
N ARG A 1062 24.71 -28.66 16.86
CA ARG A 1062 23.54 -29.49 17.14
C ARG A 1062 23.89 -30.82 17.80
N LEU A 1063 25.00 -31.44 17.43
CA LEU A 1063 25.52 -32.63 18.11
C LEU A 1063 25.98 -32.30 19.54
N ASP A 1064 26.48 -31.09 19.74
CA ASP A 1064 26.91 -30.55 21.05
C ASP A 1064 25.74 -29.99 21.89
N GLY A 1065 24.50 -30.12 21.41
CA GLY A 1065 23.30 -29.76 22.16
C GLY A 1065 22.75 -28.35 21.92
N PHE A 1066 23.27 -27.60 20.95
CA PHE A 1066 22.84 -26.23 20.63
C PHE A 1066 22.14 -26.14 19.27
N ALA A 1067 21.03 -25.40 19.18
CA ALA A 1067 20.42 -25.06 17.90
C ALA A 1067 20.82 -23.64 17.50
N VAL A 1068 21.41 -23.46 16.32
CA VAL A 1068 21.76 -22.18 15.70
C VAL A 1068 21.30 -22.16 14.24
N GLN A 1069 21.24 -20.99 13.61
CA GLN A 1069 20.60 -20.83 12.30
C GLN A 1069 21.58 -20.32 11.24
N PRO A 1070 21.89 -21.10 10.19
CA PRO A 1070 22.51 -20.56 8.98
C PRO A 1070 21.57 -19.53 8.32
N LEU A 1071 22.12 -18.41 7.86
CA LEU A 1071 21.35 -17.37 7.17
C LEU A 1071 21.02 -17.81 5.73
N PHE A 1072 19.73 -17.87 5.42
CA PHE A 1072 19.25 -18.14 4.06
C PHE A 1072 19.27 -16.86 3.23
N VAL A 1073 19.99 -16.88 2.10
CA VAL A 1073 20.00 -15.80 1.11
C VAL A 1073 19.14 -16.22 -0.07
N SER A 1074 18.09 -15.45 -0.37
CA SER A 1074 17.23 -15.72 -1.52
C SER A 1074 17.98 -15.46 -2.83
N PRO A 1075 17.80 -16.30 -3.87
CA PRO A 1075 18.29 -16.00 -5.22
C PRO A 1075 17.73 -14.68 -5.81
N LEU A 1076 16.62 -14.16 -5.28
CA LEU A 1076 16.00 -12.89 -5.69
C LEU A 1076 16.62 -11.64 -5.07
N GLU A 1077 17.45 -11.77 -4.03
CA GLU A 1077 18.15 -10.65 -3.41
C GLU A 1077 19.28 -10.15 -4.33
N LYS A 1078 18.93 -9.54 -5.48
CA LYS A 1078 19.91 -8.91 -6.41
C LYS A 1078 20.19 -7.44 -6.06
N GLY A 1079 20.12 -7.08 -4.78
CA GLY A 1079 20.21 -5.69 -4.30
C GLY A 1079 21.64 -5.19 -4.10
N GLY A 1080 22.44 -5.85 -3.26
CA GLY A 1080 23.78 -5.38 -2.88
C GLY A 1080 24.91 -6.21 -3.49
N LEU A 1081 26.11 -5.63 -3.52
CA LEU A 1081 27.37 -6.20 -4.03
C LEU A 1081 27.79 -7.57 -3.45
N ALA A 1082 27.05 -8.16 -2.50
CA ALA A 1082 27.50 -9.32 -1.72
C ALA A 1082 26.58 -10.57 -1.73
N ALA A 1083 25.38 -10.54 -2.34
CA ALA A 1083 24.45 -11.68 -2.27
C ALA A 1083 24.95 -12.95 -3.01
N ALA A 1084 25.86 -12.79 -3.97
CA ALA A 1084 26.47 -13.92 -4.68
C ALA A 1084 27.65 -14.55 -3.92
N GLU A 1085 28.32 -13.79 -3.04
CA GLU A 1085 29.54 -14.22 -2.32
C GLU A 1085 29.26 -14.78 -0.90
N ARG A 1086 28.06 -14.54 -0.35
CA ARG A 1086 27.66 -14.95 1.02
C ARG A 1086 27.04 -16.34 1.15
N ARG A 1087 27.18 -17.19 0.14
CA ARG A 1087 26.55 -18.52 0.18
C ARG A 1087 27.22 -19.36 1.27
N ASN A 1088 26.45 -19.66 2.32
CA ASN A 1088 26.77 -20.61 3.39
C ASN A 1088 27.89 -20.19 4.35
N THR A 1089 28.23 -18.90 4.47
CA THR A 1089 29.29 -18.42 5.39
C THR A 1089 28.80 -17.62 6.58
N LEU A 1090 27.48 -17.41 6.72
CA LEU A 1090 26.93 -16.59 7.79
C LEU A 1090 26.05 -17.43 8.73
N LEU A 1091 26.43 -17.44 10.00
CA LEU A 1091 25.73 -18.09 11.09
C LEU A 1091 25.07 -17.05 11.98
N ARG A 1092 23.78 -17.19 12.25
CA ARG A 1092 23.03 -16.35 13.19
C ARG A 1092 22.82 -17.10 14.50
N ILE A 1093 23.20 -16.44 15.59
CA ILE A 1093 23.03 -16.89 16.96
C ILE A 1093 22.11 -15.89 17.68
N CYS A 1094 20.90 -16.31 18.02
CA CYS A 1094 19.87 -15.49 18.64
C CYS A 1094 19.89 -15.68 20.16
N VAL A 1095 20.22 -14.61 20.88
CA VAL A 1095 20.25 -14.58 22.34
C VAL A 1095 18.87 -14.22 22.89
N ARG A 1096 18.51 -14.82 24.02
CA ARG A 1096 17.25 -14.57 24.72
C ARG A 1096 17.44 -14.23 26.19
N ALA A 1097 16.46 -13.53 26.75
CA ALA A 1097 16.37 -13.20 28.16
C ALA A 1097 16.33 -14.42 29.11
N ASP A 1098 15.92 -15.59 28.60
CA ASP A 1098 15.80 -16.82 29.39
C ASP A 1098 16.99 -17.79 29.25
N HIS A 1099 18.00 -17.44 28.46
CA HIS A 1099 19.28 -18.17 28.47
C HIS A 1099 20.03 -17.90 29.77
N SER A 1100 20.68 -18.94 30.30
CA SER A 1100 21.56 -18.82 31.45
C SER A 1100 22.98 -18.44 31.02
N ALA A 1101 23.70 -17.75 31.92
CA ALA A 1101 25.10 -17.39 31.68
C ALA A 1101 26.00 -18.61 31.40
N ALA A 1102 25.67 -19.79 31.94
CA ALA A 1102 26.38 -21.04 31.68
C ALA A 1102 26.19 -21.51 30.23
N GLN A 1103 24.93 -21.52 29.74
CA GLN A 1103 24.63 -21.89 28.35
C GLN A 1103 25.33 -20.98 27.34
N ILE A 1104 25.41 -19.68 27.65
CA ILE A 1104 26.09 -18.70 26.80
C ILE A 1104 27.60 -18.95 26.78
N ALA A 1105 28.20 -19.17 27.96
CA ALA A 1105 29.63 -19.46 28.07
C ALA A 1105 30.02 -20.77 27.37
N GLU A 1106 29.21 -21.82 27.51
CA GLU A 1106 29.40 -23.11 26.84
C GLU A 1106 29.35 -22.94 25.32
N LEU A 1107 28.32 -22.29 24.78
CA LEU A 1107 28.21 -22.02 23.34
C LEU A 1107 29.42 -21.23 22.81
N GLY A 1108 29.83 -20.19 23.54
CA GLY A 1108 31.00 -19.39 23.19
C GLY A 1108 32.29 -20.20 23.11
N ALA A 1109 32.50 -21.13 24.05
CA ALA A 1109 33.65 -22.03 24.04
C ALA A 1109 33.65 -22.96 22.81
N PHE A 1110 32.51 -23.59 22.49
CA PHE A 1110 32.38 -24.47 21.32
C PHE A 1110 32.65 -23.74 20.00
N VAL A 1111 32.11 -22.52 19.83
CA VAL A 1111 32.36 -21.71 18.63
C VAL A 1111 33.86 -21.40 18.50
N GLY A 1112 34.55 -21.11 19.62
CA GLY A 1112 36.00 -20.90 19.62
C GLY A 1112 36.83 -22.12 19.23
N GLU A 1113 36.47 -23.31 19.72
CA GLU A 1113 37.13 -24.56 19.34
C GLU A 1113 37.00 -24.85 17.84
N LEU A 1114 35.79 -24.64 17.28
CA LEU A 1114 35.51 -24.84 15.86
C LEU A 1114 36.29 -23.85 14.98
N ASN A 1115 36.38 -22.58 15.37
CA ASN A 1115 37.13 -21.56 14.62
C ASN A 1115 38.64 -21.83 14.62
N LEU A 1116 39.20 -22.27 15.76
CA LEU A 1116 40.60 -22.69 15.88
C LEU A 1116 40.90 -23.95 15.04
N SER A 1117 40.00 -24.94 15.03
CA SER A 1117 40.17 -26.17 14.25
C SER A 1117 40.14 -25.92 12.74
N ALA A 1118 39.26 -25.04 12.25
CA ALA A 1118 39.18 -24.63 10.85
C ALA A 1118 40.43 -23.85 10.39
N SER A 1119 40.98 -22.98 11.25
CA SER A 1119 42.24 -22.27 10.98
C SER A 1119 43.45 -23.22 10.87
N SER A 1120 43.45 -24.32 11.64
CA SER A 1120 44.50 -25.34 11.60
C SER A 1120 44.44 -26.24 10.35
N ALA A 1121 43.25 -26.51 9.83
CA ALA A 1121 43.06 -27.32 8.61
C ALA A 1121 43.48 -26.56 7.34
N CYS A 1122 43.32 -25.23 7.29
CA CYS A 1122 43.78 -24.39 6.18
C CYS A 1122 45.32 -24.29 6.05
N HIS A 1123 46.09 -24.77 7.03
CA HIS A 1123 47.56 -24.84 6.94
C HIS A 1123 48.10 -26.23 6.57
N SER A 1124 47.24 -27.24 6.40
CA SER A 1124 47.68 -28.63 6.14
C SER A 1124 47.29 -29.24 4.79
N THR A 1125 46.59 -28.55 3.88
CA THR A 1125 46.23 -29.13 2.57
C THR A 1125 46.74 -28.32 1.38
N GLY A 1126 48.05 -28.40 1.17
CA GLY A 1126 48.67 -28.26 -0.15
C GLY A 1126 48.70 -29.61 -0.86
N SER A 1127 47.55 -30.20 -1.18
CA SER A 1127 47.44 -31.26 -2.19
C SER A 1127 46.01 -31.35 -2.68
N SER A 1128 45.85 -31.17 -3.99
CA SER A 1128 44.65 -31.50 -4.73
C SER A 1128 44.22 -32.94 -4.44
N ASP A 1129 43.05 -33.14 -3.84
CA ASP A 1129 42.21 -34.28 -4.16
C ASP A 1129 40.75 -33.98 -3.82
N SER A 1130 39.91 -34.29 -4.80
CA SER A 1130 38.46 -34.18 -4.80
C SER A 1130 37.81 -34.88 -3.61
N TYR A 1131 36.95 -34.17 -2.88
CA TYR A 1131 35.84 -34.80 -2.18
C TYR A 1131 34.53 -34.17 -2.63
N THR A 1132 33.78 -35.00 -3.34
CA THR A 1132 32.39 -34.87 -3.73
C THR A 1132 31.52 -34.94 -2.48
N LEU A 1133 30.67 -33.93 -2.25
CA LEU A 1133 29.34 -34.04 -1.63
C LEU A 1133 28.51 -32.81 -2.01
#